data_AF-A0A255SPS6-F1
#
_entry.id   AF-A0A255SPS6-F1
#
_cell.length_a   1.000
_cell.length_b   1.000
_cell.length_c   1.000
_cell.angle_alpha   90.00
_cell.angle_beta   90.00
_cell.angle_gamma   90.00
#
_symmetry.space_group_name_H-M   'P 1'
#
loop_
_entity.id
_entity.type
_entity.pdbx_description
1 polymer ?
#
loop_
_entity_poly.entity_id
_entity_poly.type
_entity_poly.pdbx_seq_one_letter_code
_entity_poly.pdbx_strand_id
1 'polypeptide(L)'
;MKETIITAPEGIRYLSEWTDFENQIPHGQHFILNKAHTGVGATQYYLSNPQKVILCSPRVSLIENKRAKHPNVWIYRDLSDNSTSDTNGKSQSKKKATFEDIQRYNSEVVQYVHRCLTKGETPKLMTTYDSIGHIIDALTLISPNELDSWTVVVDEFQAIFGDATYKSLTEMQLLSNTAKFKTVIYLSATPFLEKYMDEIDEFKNLPYIELKWPDEMVEKVNVLNITLKKGNSPIKECRKIIETMKNGKTVRYGNKEIDTTEAVFYVNMVKDICSIIKKSGLKPEEYNVLCSESNRDFLKKEGITIGSIPAEGEPHKQFTFCTRAYFLGCDFNSECAYSFIFADPKSRTLALDLSTDLSQILGRQRLDRNPFRNEAILFIKEGAISISDKEFQDYIEEKKKATEELISIFNGLNDQQKKAMIKVYRSNIEKKHYSDDYLCIKNDQQLEVGFNSLYMWAEIRAWEIRRKNYTSQYEVIRQQKVAGIKGSIGTKSSNPEVLAFKASFESTPNTGQRIKLYSEFRKDHPELIEELDFVPRRYNDYWDALGYEWLKKVGFQESKIKAIMAEPSPFEDRVITEVRQLVNEGDTFTPEKLKELLKKAYERAGCTKTPKACDIEDYITVKKTQDRKTGKRRYVINSIYQKNISFFPHVWLPNTHKEITIDRFLDIIQKGTYSTSKGQQNRTIADVIIEIRGKTDPDEIAKMKKDWLPVACINGVFETKHDHSITTYSSFVALDYDHFADDVAKEKAKDHLKQFPFVYAIFETPSGHGIKALILHDSVNPEHHFNLFTQLLKVCSLPEIDNVVSDISRGQFFSYDPGLWRNPSPEAFHFEYDPSITPPSPKKEMSVNGEKGIVKLDSGTTAFLHKLWEMVLTDDAVIERLDKHWHEQKPEYFKVGNRHSGLLVITGTLCKAGIPQEKAKAYLDKTYSNMPASEIDSILSYAYDHNPFGSDRRKYGRW
;
A
#
# COMPACT_ATOMS: atom_id res chain seq x y z
N MET A 1 20.48 24.70 24.78
CA MET A 1 21.83 24.12 24.98
C MET A 1 22.76 24.49 23.83
N LYS A 2 24.08 24.30 23.95
CA LYS A 2 25.03 24.45 22.82
C LYS A 2 25.33 23.07 22.24
N GLU A 3 24.83 22.80 21.05
CA GLU A 3 24.99 21.53 20.35
C GLU A 3 26.36 21.44 19.65
N THR A 4 27.00 20.27 19.72
CA THR A 4 28.24 19.92 19.01
C THR A 4 28.08 18.55 18.38
N ILE A 5 28.28 18.45 17.06
CA ILE A 5 28.20 17.20 16.32
C ILE A 5 29.62 16.66 16.11
N ILE A 6 29.85 15.40 16.51
CA ILE A 6 31.12 14.69 16.29
C ILE A 6 30.85 13.51 15.36
N THR A 7 31.57 13.44 14.25
CA THR A 7 31.38 12.36 13.26
C THR A 7 32.31 11.19 13.56
N ALA A 8 31.74 9.99 13.70
CA ALA A 8 32.49 8.77 13.89
C ALA A 8 33.29 8.41 12.61
N PRO A 9 34.55 7.98 12.74
CA PRO A 9 35.34 7.47 11.61
C PRO A 9 34.63 6.37 10.82
N GLU A 10 34.92 6.27 9.52
CA GLU A 10 34.44 5.16 8.70
C GLU A 10 35.04 3.82 9.16
N GLY A 11 34.25 2.75 9.09
CA GLY A 11 34.71 1.38 9.37
C GLY A 11 34.74 0.96 10.84
N ILE A 12 34.39 1.83 11.79
CA ILE A 12 34.29 1.48 13.22
C ILE A 12 32.85 1.24 13.67
N ARG A 13 32.62 0.16 14.45
CA ARG A 13 31.32 -0.26 15.00
C ARG A 13 31.16 0.09 16.48
N TYR A 14 32.26 0.19 17.21
CA TYR A 14 32.24 0.43 18.65
C TYR A 14 33.08 1.64 19.04
N LEU A 15 32.65 2.36 20.09
CA LEU A 15 33.42 3.48 20.65
C LEU A 15 34.84 3.07 21.10
N SER A 16 35.03 1.82 21.51
CA SER A 16 36.36 1.28 21.83
C SER A 16 37.33 1.21 20.65
N GLU A 17 36.82 1.25 19.42
CA GLU A 17 37.64 1.27 18.20
C GLU A 17 38.01 2.71 17.79
N TRP A 18 37.34 3.72 18.38
CA TRP A 18 37.60 5.13 18.12
C TRP A 18 38.73 5.65 19.02
N THR A 19 39.95 5.54 18.53
CA THR A 19 41.17 5.86 19.29
C THR A 19 41.29 7.31 19.76
N ASP A 20 40.72 8.27 19.01
CA ASP A 20 40.79 9.71 19.30
C ASP A 20 39.52 10.27 19.98
N PHE A 21 38.55 9.42 20.34
CA PHE A 21 37.26 9.86 20.88
C PHE A 21 37.38 10.75 22.11
N GLU A 22 38.26 10.38 23.06
CA GLU A 22 38.45 11.09 24.32
C GLU A 22 38.94 12.53 24.13
N ASN A 23 39.70 12.82 23.06
CA ASN A 23 40.21 14.16 22.78
C ASN A 23 39.16 15.09 22.18
N GLN A 24 38.04 14.54 21.70
CA GLN A 24 36.97 15.28 21.01
C GLN A 24 35.81 15.63 21.95
N ILE A 25 35.80 15.08 23.17
CA ILE A 25 34.80 15.34 24.20
C ILE A 25 35.34 16.26 25.31
N PRO A 26 34.48 17.03 26.01
CA PRO A 26 34.90 17.89 27.08
C PRO A 26 35.36 17.14 28.33
N HIS A 27 36.32 17.74 29.04
CA HIS A 27 36.88 17.23 30.28
C HIS A 27 36.58 18.16 31.45
N GLY A 28 36.36 17.59 32.63
CA GLY A 28 36.23 18.37 33.87
C GLY A 28 34.96 19.22 33.97
N GLN A 29 33.93 18.88 33.18
CA GLN A 29 32.61 19.51 33.24
C GLN A 29 31.52 18.48 32.97
N HIS A 30 30.27 18.83 33.26
CA HIS A 30 29.10 18.00 32.95
C HIS A 30 28.71 18.18 31.49
N PHE A 31 28.28 17.11 30.83
CA PHE A 31 27.74 17.20 29.48
C PHE A 31 26.81 16.02 29.16
N ILE A 32 25.99 16.20 28.13
CA ILE A 32 25.11 15.17 27.58
C ILE A 32 25.79 14.59 26.34
N LEU A 33 25.91 13.26 26.30
CA LEU A 33 26.44 12.55 25.15
C LEU A 33 25.34 11.68 24.55
N ASN A 34 24.82 12.12 23.42
CA ASN A 34 23.91 11.34 22.59
C ASN A 34 24.74 10.43 21.67
N LYS A 35 24.73 9.13 22.00
CA LYS A 35 25.44 8.10 21.22
C LYS A 35 24.74 7.74 19.90
N ALA A 36 23.55 8.29 19.65
CA ALA A 36 22.66 8.11 18.48
C ALA A 36 22.17 6.67 18.19
N HIS A 37 22.98 5.65 18.46
CA HIS A 37 22.65 4.24 18.23
C HIS A 37 22.86 3.37 19.47
N THR A 38 22.01 2.35 19.62
CA THR A 38 22.20 1.35 20.66
C THR A 38 23.26 0.33 20.23
N GLY A 39 24.00 -0.23 21.20
CA GLY A 39 24.99 -1.28 20.89
C GLY A 39 26.37 -0.79 20.45
N VAL A 40 26.61 0.52 20.35
CA VAL A 40 27.93 1.10 19.98
C VAL A 40 29.00 1.00 21.08
N GLY A 41 28.75 0.21 22.14
CA GLY A 41 29.76 -0.08 23.15
C GLY A 41 30.11 1.05 24.12
N ALA A 42 29.29 2.10 24.27
CA ALA A 42 29.59 3.22 25.18
C ALA A 42 29.89 2.79 26.62
N THR A 43 29.06 1.91 27.18
CA THR A 43 29.29 1.37 28.53
C THR A 43 30.60 0.59 28.62
N GLN A 44 30.88 -0.23 27.59
CA GLN A 44 32.12 -1.01 27.50
C GLN A 44 33.33 -0.07 27.48
N TYR A 45 33.26 0.99 26.67
CA TYR A 45 34.31 2.01 26.57
C TYR A 45 34.63 2.59 27.95
N TYR A 46 33.65 3.18 28.66
CA TYR A 46 33.92 3.80 29.96
C TYR A 46 34.33 2.82 31.06
N LEU A 47 33.85 1.58 31.04
CA LEU A 47 34.27 0.56 32.00
C LEU A 47 35.68 0.01 31.71
N SER A 48 36.19 0.16 30.48
CA SER A 48 37.53 -0.31 30.09
C SER A 48 38.56 0.81 29.90
N ASN A 49 38.14 2.08 29.88
CA ASN A 49 39.03 3.23 29.74
C ASN A 49 39.95 3.42 30.97
N PRO A 50 41.03 4.21 30.88
CA PRO A 50 41.98 4.34 31.98
C PRO A 50 41.53 5.25 33.15
N GLN A 51 40.35 5.88 33.07
CA GLN A 51 39.84 6.82 34.09
C GLN A 51 39.08 6.13 35.22
N LYS A 52 39.04 6.71 36.43
CA LYS A 52 38.13 6.22 37.47
C LYS A 52 36.69 6.53 37.06
N VAL A 53 35.85 5.50 36.96
CA VAL A 53 34.46 5.65 36.46
C VAL A 53 33.47 5.07 37.45
N ILE A 54 32.41 5.84 37.72
CA ILE A 54 31.18 5.37 38.38
C ILE A 54 30.11 5.28 37.30
N LEU A 55 29.74 4.07 36.90
CA LEU A 55 28.63 3.85 35.99
C LEU A 55 27.33 3.76 36.81
N CYS A 56 26.44 4.72 36.63
CA CYS A 56 25.16 4.81 37.31
C CYS A 56 24.04 4.39 36.35
N SER A 57 23.22 3.40 36.73
CA SER A 57 22.19 2.80 35.86
C SER A 57 20.80 2.83 36.50
N PRO A 58 19.70 3.01 35.74
CA PRO A 58 18.36 3.14 36.31
C PRO A 58 17.80 1.83 36.89
N ARG A 59 18.41 0.69 36.55
CA ARG A 59 17.92 -0.64 36.92
C ARG A 59 19.04 -1.55 37.38
N VAL A 60 18.69 -2.40 38.34
CA VAL A 60 19.54 -3.47 38.87
C VAL A 60 19.81 -4.55 37.81
N SER A 61 18.80 -4.94 37.03
CA SER A 61 18.95 -5.95 35.96
C SER A 61 19.99 -5.54 34.90
N LEU A 62 20.08 -4.25 34.58
CA LEU A 62 21.09 -3.70 33.68
C LEU A 62 22.51 -3.89 34.21
N ILE A 63 22.70 -3.72 35.51
CA ILE A 63 24.00 -3.90 36.17
C ILE A 63 24.38 -5.39 36.17
N GLU A 64 23.43 -6.28 36.51
CA GLU A 64 23.68 -7.71 36.53
C GLU A 64 23.99 -8.27 35.14
N ASN A 65 23.29 -7.81 34.09
CA ASN A 65 23.62 -8.18 32.70
C ASN A 65 25.05 -7.79 32.32
N LYS A 66 25.56 -6.67 32.83
CA LYS A 66 26.92 -6.17 32.56
C LYS A 66 27.96 -6.89 33.41
N ARG A 67 27.59 -7.38 34.59
CA ARG A 67 28.50 -8.07 35.53
C ARG A 67 29.25 -9.22 34.87
N ALA A 68 28.56 -10.05 34.09
CA ALA A 68 29.17 -11.19 33.40
C ALA A 68 30.33 -10.79 32.47
N LYS A 69 30.25 -9.59 31.86
CA LYS A 69 31.28 -9.04 30.96
C LYS A 69 32.37 -8.25 31.68
N HIS A 70 32.17 -7.92 32.97
CA HIS A 70 33.04 -7.04 33.74
C HIS A 70 33.31 -7.55 35.17
N PRO A 71 34.03 -8.67 35.33
CA PRO A 71 34.26 -9.29 36.64
C PRO A 71 35.10 -8.42 37.60
N ASN A 72 35.86 -7.47 37.07
CA ASN A 72 36.77 -6.60 37.84
C ASN A 72 36.14 -5.29 38.33
N VAL A 73 34.87 -5.04 37.97
CA VAL A 73 34.13 -3.84 38.37
C VAL A 73 33.40 -4.12 39.68
N TRP A 74 33.54 -3.22 40.66
CA TRP A 74 32.81 -3.35 41.92
C TRP A 74 31.38 -2.85 41.77
N ILE A 75 30.41 -3.67 42.19
CA ILE A 75 29.00 -3.34 42.14
C ILE A 75 28.56 -2.95 43.54
N TYR A 76 28.10 -1.71 43.68
CA TYR A 76 27.40 -1.26 44.87
C TYR A 76 25.91 -1.48 44.68
N ARG A 77 25.34 -2.34 45.52
CA ARG A 77 23.91 -2.62 45.54
C ARG A 77 23.38 -2.33 46.93
N ASP A 78 22.43 -1.41 47.04
CA ASP A 78 21.56 -1.40 48.22
C ASP A 78 20.73 -2.70 48.22
N LEU A 79 21.01 -3.60 49.16
CA LEU A 79 20.34 -4.88 49.32
C LEU A 79 18.95 -4.76 50.00
N SER A 80 18.43 -3.54 50.13
CA SER A 80 17.08 -3.26 50.65
C SER A 80 15.93 -3.98 49.93
N ASP A 81 16.19 -4.60 48.77
CA ASP A 81 15.23 -5.39 47.98
C ASP A 81 15.43 -6.92 48.01
N ASN A 82 16.40 -7.46 48.77
CA ASN A 82 16.60 -8.91 48.84
C ASN A 82 15.70 -9.58 49.90
N SER A 83 14.84 -10.50 49.44
CA SER A 83 14.22 -11.49 50.32
C SER A 83 15.23 -12.59 50.68
N THR A 84 15.67 -12.67 51.93
CA THR A 84 16.29 -13.90 52.46
C THR A 84 15.21 -14.81 53.01
N SER A 85 15.12 -16.03 52.49
CA SER A 85 14.29 -17.09 53.05
C SER A 85 15.04 -17.76 54.19
N ASP A 86 14.62 -17.53 55.43
CA ASP A 86 14.95 -18.44 56.52
C ASP A 86 14.19 -19.76 56.32
N THR A 87 14.79 -20.86 56.76
CA THR A 87 14.35 -22.27 56.67
C THR A 87 12.94 -22.56 57.22
N ASN A 88 12.23 -21.56 57.74
CA ASN A 88 10.91 -21.69 58.36
C ASN A 88 9.76 -20.98 57.61
N GLY A 89 9.95 -20.54 56.37
CA GLY A 89 8.83 -20.24 55.46
C GLY A 89 7.94 -19.04 55.83
N LYS A 90 8.33 -18.18 56.78
CA LYS A 90 7.65 -16.92 57.07
C LYS A 90 8.34 -15.76 56.35
N SER A 91 7.70 -15.20 55.32
CA SER A 91 8.11 -13.93 54.73
C SER A 91 7.98 -12.81 55.77
N GLN A 92 9.09 -12.26 56.25
CA GLN A 92 9.10 -10.94 56.88
C GLN A 92 9.10 -9.85 55.80
N SER A 93 8.45 -8.72 56.10
CA SER A 93 8.45 -7.50 55.29
C SER A 93 9.86 -7.05 54.92
N LYS A 94 10.03 -6.49 53.69
CA LYS A 94 11.25 -5.82 53.20
C LYS A 94 11.95 -5.04 54.32
N LYS A 95 13.13 -5.49 54.77
CA LYS A 95 14.00 -4.64 55.58
C LYS A 95 14.82 -3.80 54.61
N LYS A 96 14.58 -2.48 54.60
CA LYS A 96 15.55 -1.53 54.06
C LYS A 96 16.91 -1.81 54.69
N ALA A 97 18.00 -1.67 53.93
CA ALA A 97 19.35 -1.85 54.46
C ALA A 97 19.49 -1.04 55.74
N THR A 98 20.00 -1.69 56.78
CA THR A 98 20.21 -1.00 58.05
C THR A 98 21.34 0.03 57.89
N PHE A 99 21.42 0.97 58.83
CA PHE A 99 22.55 1.90 58.86
C PHE A 99 23.90 1.17 58.92
N GLU A 100 23.97 0.06 59.66
CA GLU A 100 25.15 -0.81 59.76
C GLU A 100 25.49 -1.49 58.43
N ASP A 101 24.49 -1.94 57.66
CA ASP A 101 24.70 -2.49 56.33
C ASP A 101 25.30 -1.46 55.38
N ILE A 102 24.76 -0.23 55.37
CA ILE A 102 25.26 0.87 54.54
C ILE A 102 26.71 1.20 54.92
N GLN A 103 27.02 1.28 56.22
CA GLN A 103 28.39 1.50 56.68
C GLN A 103 29.36 0.39 56.25
N ARG A 104 28.92 -0.87 56.32
CA ARG A 104 29.71 -2.02 55.84
C ARG A 104 29.99 -1.89 54.34
N TYR A 105 28.97 -1.65 53.51
CA TYR A 105 29.17 -1.54 52.07
C TYR A 105 30.05 -0.35 51.69
N ASN A 106 29.90 0.79 52.37
CA ASN A 106 30.79 1.94 52.16
C ASN A 106 32.24 1.57 52.48
N SER A 107 32.47 0.83 53.56
CA SER A 107 33.80 0.35 53.93
C SER A 107 34.39 -0.61 52.89
N GLU A 108 33.57 -1.48 52.31
CA GLU A 108 33.99 -2.40 51.24
C GLU A 108 34.39 -1.65 49.95
N VAL A 109 33.66 -0.58 49.59
CA VAL A 109 34.03 0.31 48.47
C VAL A 109 35.39 0.96 48.73
N VAL A 110 35.60 1.50 49.94
CA VAL A 110 36.88 2.11 50.33
C VAL A 110 38.03 1.10 50.20
N GLN A 111 37.85 -0.11 50.71
CA GLN A 111 38.84 -1.19 50.60
C GLN A 111 39.10 -1.59 49.14
N TYR A 112 38.06 -1.70 48.32
CA TYR A 112 38.17 -1.99 46.90
C TYR A 112 39.02 -0.94 46.18
N VAL A 113 38.72 0.35 46.39
CA VAL A 113 39.44 1.46 45.76
C VAL A 113 40.91 1.44 46.17
N HIS A 114 41.22 1.32 47.47
CA HIS A 114 42.60 1.25 47.94
C HIS A 114 43.37 0.05 47.37
N ARG A 115 42.71 -1.11 47.26
CA ARG A 115 43.33 -2.32 46.68
C ARG A 115 43.70 -2.11 45.21
N CYS A 116 42.79 -1.54 44.40
CA CYS A 116 43.07 -1.26 43.00
C CYS A 116 44.26 -0.29 42.86
N LEU A 117 44.23 0.82 43.60
CA LEU A 117 45.32 1.80 43.59
C LEU A 117 46.67 1.19 43.99
N THR A 118 46.69 0.32 45.00
CA THR A 118 47.93 -0.36 45.45
C THR A 118 48.48 -1.32 44.39
N LYS A 119 47.61 -1.90 43.55
CA LYS A 119 47.99 -2.80 42.46
C LYS A 119 48.32 -2.06 41.15
N GLY A 120 48.20 -0.74 41.11
CA GLY A 120 48.31 0.04 39.87
C GLY A 120 47.13 -0.17 38.90
N GLU A 121 46.00 -0.68 39.40
CA GLU A 121 44.76 -0.85 38.64
C GLU A 121 43.86 0.38 38.80
N THR A 122 43.14 0.75 37.74
CA THR A 122 42.13 1.81 37.82
C THR A 122 40.82 1.26 38.41
N PRO A 123 40.33 1.78 39.55
CA PRO A 123 39.09 1.31 40.15
C PRO A 123 37.87 1.70 39.31
N LYS A 124 36.88 0.81 39.24
CA LYS A 124 35.63 0.99 38.52
C LYS A 124 34.45 0.62 39.41
N LEU A 125 33.42 1.46 39.42
CA LEU A 125 32.21 1.26 40.21
C LEU A 125 30.98 1.19 39.32
N MET A 126 30.04 0.32 39.69
CA MET A 126 28.70 0.24 39.11
C MET A 126 27.66 0.37 40.22
N THR A 127 26.66 1.24 40.02
CA THR A 127 25.60 1.48 41.02
C THR A 127 24.28 1.82 40.33
N THR A 128 23.17 1.76 41.07
CA THR A 128 21.88 2.29 40.64
C THR A 128 21.69 3.76 41.03
N TYR A 129 20.72 4.43 40.40
CA TYR A 129 20.40 5.85 40.64
C TYR A 129 20.12 6.18 42.11
N ASP A 130 19.39 5.30 42.80
CA ASP A 130 19.06 5.42 44.23
C ASP A 130 20.27 5.19 45.15
N SER A 131 21.28 4.46 44.69
CA SER A 131 22.42 4.05 45.51
C SER A 131 23.65 4.95 45.37
N ILE A 132 23.68 5.88 44.39
CA ILE A 132 24.83 6.77 44.16
C ILE A 132 25.18 7.66 45.37
N GLY A 133 24.19 8.02 46.18
CA GLY A 133 24.41 8.79 47.41
C GLY A 133 25.35 8.07 48.38
N HIS A 134 25.24 6.75 48.47
CA HIS A 134 26.12 5.95 49.33
C HIS A 134 27.54 5.83 48.77
N ILE A 135 27.69 5.81 47.44
CA ILE A 135 29.02 5.90 46.82
C ILE A 135 29.68 7.25 47.17
N ILE A 136 28.93 8.34 47.14
CA ILE A 136 29.44 9.66 47.54
C ILE A 136 29.93 9.62 49.00
N ASP A 137 29.13 9.06 49.90
CA ASP A 137 29.51 8.90 51.31
C ASP A 137 30.79 8.07 51.44
N ALA A 138 30.89 6.94 50.74
CA ALA A 138 32.05 6.06 50.75
C ALA A 138 33.32 6.73 50.23
N LEU A 139 33.24 7.44 49.10
CA LEU A 139 34.39 8.14 48.51
C LEU A 139 34.85 9.31 49.38
N THR A 140 33.91 10.00 50.03
CA THR A 140 34.24 11.10 50.96
C THR A 140 35.02 10.61 52.19
N LEU A 141 34.87 9.33 52.58
CA LEU A 141 35.68 8.72 53.64
C LEU A 141 37.15 8.52 53.23
N ILE A 142 37.46 8.43 51.93
CA ILE A 142 38.84 8.32 51.42
C ILE A 142 39.52 9.69 51.49
N SER A 143 38.86 10.71 50.94
CA SER A 143 39.32 12.10 50.96
C SER A 143 38.14 13.04 50.66
N PRO A 144 38.09 14.26 51.25
CA PRO A 144 37.05 15.24 50.96
C PRO A 144 36.93 15.63 49.48
N ASN A 145 38.03 15.54 48.72
CA ASN A 145 38.09 15.89 47.30
C ASN A 145 38.15 14.65 46.39
N GLU A 146 37.90 13.44 46.91
CA GLU A 146 38.01 12.20 46.12
C GLU A 146 37.07 12.24 44.92
N LEU A 147 35.87 12.82 45.08
CA LEU A 147 34.83 12.94 44.05
C LEU A 147 35.32 13.61 42.76
N ASP A 148 36.24 14.57 42.85
CA ASP A 148 36.79 15.29 41.70
C ASP A 148 37.63 14.40 40.77
N SER A 149 38.12 13.26 41.28
CA SER A 149 38.91 12.29 40.53
C SER A 149 38.06 11.23 39.80
N TRP A 150 36.74 11.24 39.98
CA TRP A 150 35.82 10.29 39.38
C TRP A 150 34.97 10.92 38.29
N THR A 151 34.82 10.20 37.18
CA THR A 151 33.83 10.51 36.15
C THR A 151 32.58 9.70 36.42
N VAL A 152 31.43 10.37 36.61
CA VAL A 152 30.14 9.69 36.70
C VAL A 152 29.56 9.56 35.30
N VAL A 153 29.23 8.33 34.91
CA VAL A 153 28.58 8.03 33.65
C VAL A 153 27.16 7.56 33.95
N VAL A 154 26.18 8.42 33.71
CA VAL A 154 24.76 8.11 33.89
C VAL A 154 24.27 7.40 32.62
N ASP A 155 24.13 6.08 32.71
CA ASP A 155 23.75 5.23 31.58
C ASP A 155 22.22 5.11 31.46
N GLU A 156 21.74 4.95 30.23
CA GLU A 156 20.31 4.98 29.88
C GLU A 156 19.59 6.20 30.50
N PHE A 157 20.23 7.37 30.42
CA PHE A 157 19.78 8.62 31.06
C PHE A 157 18.32 8.96 30.73
N GLN A 158 17.84 8.63 29.53
CA GLN A 158 16.45 8.84 29.11
C GLN A 158 15.40 8.20 30.05
N ALA A 159 15.79 7.20 30.84
CA ALA A 159 14.92 6.56 31.83
C ALA A 159 14.40 7.56 32.88
N ILE A 160 15.13 8.64 33.16
CA ILE A 160 14.75 9.67 34.15
C ILE A 160 13.36 10.24 33.88
N PHE A 161 13.00 10.45 32.61
CA PHE A 161 11.69 10.95 32.21
C PHE A 161 10.60 9.88 32.32
N GLY A 162 10.91 8.62 32.00
CA GLY A 162 9.94 7.52 32.11
C GLY A 162 9.66 7.12 33.57
N ASP A 163 10.65 7.30 34.44
CA ASP A 163 10.61 6.87 35.83
C ASP A 163 10.14 7.94 36.79
N ALA A 164 10.15 9.22 36.38
CA ALA A 164 9.70 10.33 37.20
C ALA A 164 8.29 10.09 37.79
N THR A 165 7.39 9.39 37.09
CA THR A 165 6.06 9.02 37.63
C THR A 165 6.13 8.12 38.87
N TYR A 166 7.06 7.17 38.89
CA TYR A 166 7.11 6.10 39.90
C TYR A 166 8.22 6.32 40.94
N LYS A 167 9.28 7.05 40.57
CA LYS A 167 10.52 7.24 41.34
C LYS A 167 11.04 8.68 41.31
N SER A 168 10.18 9.69 41.15
CA SER A 168 10.61 11.10 41.09
C SER A 168 11.56 11.54 42.21
N LEU A 169 11.39 11.06 43.45
CA LEU A 169 12.31 11.40 44.54
C LEU A 169 13.73 10.89 44.25
N THR A 170 13.86 9.65 43.76
CA THR A 170 15.13 9.07 43.34
C THR A 170 15.76 9.87 42.21
N GLU A 171 14.97 10.27 41.21
CA GLU A 171 15.48 11.05 40.08
C GLU A 171 15.97 12.44 40.50
N MET A 172 15.23 13.13 41.37
CA MET A 172 15.65 14.42 41.92
C MET A 172 16.93 14.28 42.78
N GLN A 173 17.03 13.20 43.56
CA GLN A 173 18.23 12.90 44.34
C GLN A 173 19.42 12.57 43.45
N LEU A 174 19.21 11.86 42.34
CA LEU A 174 20.26 11.62 41.35
C LEU A 174 20.85 12.95 40.88
N LEU A 175 20.02 13.91 40.46
CA LEU A 175 20.48 15.23 39.99
C LEU A 175 21.29 15.97 41.06
N SER A 176 20.78 16.02 42.29
CA SER A 176 21.48 16.63 43.43
C SER A 176 22.80 15.94 43.75
N ASN A 177 22.87 14.62 43.63
CA ASN A 177 24.07 13.84 43.89
C ASN A 177 25.10 13.99 42.76
N THR A 178 24.68 13.96 41.49
CA THR A 178 25.58 14.16 40.34
C THR A 178 26.19 15.56 40.34
N ALA A 179 25.47 16.57 40.84
CA ALA A 179 25.97 17.94 40.97
C ALA A 179 27.22 18.07 41.87
N LYS A 180 27.51 17.08 42.73
CA LYS A 180 28.68 17.05 43.62
C LYS A 180 29.97 16.60 42.93
N PHE A 181 29.88 16.03 41.72
CA PHE A 181 31.05 15.57 40.97
C PHE A 181 31.52 16.65 40.00
N LYS A 182 32.82 16.66 39.69
CA LYS A 182 33.38 17.57 38.68
C LYS A 182 32.98 17.21 37.25
N THR A 183 32.90 15.91 36.95
CA THR A 183 32.62 15.40 35.60
C THR A 183 31.45 14.42 35.65
N VAL A 184 30.38 14.74 34.91
CA VAL A 184 29.20 13.88 34.75
C VAL A 184 28.84 13.78 33.28
N ILE A 185 28.70 12.56 32.79
CA ILE A 185 28.36 12.24 31.41
C ILE A 185 26.98 11.60 31.40
N TYR A 186 25.99 12.31 30.88
CA TYR A 186 24.64 11.77 30.70
C TYR A 186 24.56 11.06 29.35
N LEU A 187 24.64 9.72 29.35
CA LEU A 187 24.58 8.90 28.14
C LEU A 187 23.14 8.66 27.72
N SER A 188 22.80 9.14 26.52
CA SER A 188 21.50 8.90 25.88
C SER A 188 21.68 8.29 24.50
N ALA A 189 20.70 7.50 24.04
CA ALA A 189 20.57 7.06 22.65
C ALA A 189 19.39 7.76 21.93
N THR A 190 18.82 8.81 22.52
CA THR A 190 17.53 9.35 22.10
C THR A 190 17.62 10.86 21.82
N PRO A 191 17.51 11.30 20.55
CA PRO A 191 17.67 12.71 20.19
C PRO A 191 16.50 13.60 20.69
N PHE A 192 15.31 13.02 20.90
CA PHE A 192 14.08 13.76 21.24
C PHE A 192 14.02 14.36 22.66
N LEU A 193 15.08 14.24 23.46
CA LEU A 193 15.11 14.79 24.82
C LEU A 193 15.42 16.29 24.85
N GLU A 194 16.05 16.83 23.80
CA GLU A 194 16.65 18.17 23.82
C GLU A 194 15.65 19.26 24.24
N LYS A 195 14.50 19.33 23.57
CA LYS A 195 13.46 20.33 23.86
C LYS A 195 12.92 20.29 25.29
N TYR A 196 13.00 19.15 25.98
CA TYR A 196 12.56 19.03 27.37
C TYR A 196 13.69 19.37 28.33
N MET A 197 14.92 19.06 27.93
CA MET A 197 16.12 19.39 28.69
C MET A 197 16.39 20.90 28.71
N ASP A 198 16.05 21.63 27.64
CA ASP A 198 16.15 23.09 27.58
C ASP A 198 15.24 23.81 28.60
N GLU A 199 14.20 23.11 29.06
CA GLU A 199 13.22 23.64 30.02
C GLU A 199 13.52 23.23 31.47
N ILE A 200 14.56 22.42 31.69
CA ILE A 200 14.98 21.94 33.01
C ILE A 200 16.30 22.64 33.37
N ASP A 201 16.31 23.34 34.50
CA ASP A 201 17.44 24.19 34.93
C ASP A 201 18.77 23.43 35.02
N GLU A 202 18.70 22.16 35.45
CA GLU A 202 19.85 21.27 35.59
C GLU A 202 20.48 20.87 34.25
N PHE A 203 19.74 20.94 33.13
CA PHE A 203 20.22 20.47 31.82
C PHE A 203 20.38 21.58 30.78
N LYS A 204 19.58 22.65 30.82
CA LYS A 204 19.48 23.66 29.76
C LYS A 204 20.81 24.34 29.36
N ASN A 205 21.76 24.37 30.28
CA ASN A 205 23.08 24.99 30.10
C ASN A 205 24.21 23.98 29.85
N LEU A 206 23.91 22.68 29.81
CA LEU A 206 24.93 21.67 29.55
C LEU A 206 25.34 21.63 28.07
N PRO A 207 26.61 21.36 27.76
CA PRO A 207 27.02 20.97 26.41
C PRO A 207 26.28 19.71 25.97
N TYR A 208 25.76 19.73 24.75
CA TYR A 208 25.10 18.59 24.13
C TYR A 208 25.95 18.09 22.96
N ILE A 209 26.37 16.83 23.03
CA ILE A 209 27.24 16.21 22.03
C ILE A 209 26.48 15.09 21.33
N GLU A 210 26.29 15.23 20.02
CA GLU A 210 25.71 14.17 19.20
C GLU A 210 26.79 13.44 18.39
N LEU A 211 26.80 12.12 18.48
CA LEU A 211 27.64 11.27 17.63
C LEU A 211 26.93 10.95 16.33
N LYS A 212 27.50 11.40 15.22
CA LYS A 212 27.02 11.07 13.88
C LYS A 212 27.78 9.87 13.33
N TRP A 213 27.09 8.76 13.13
CA TRP A 213 27.67 7.54 12.56
C TRP A 213 27.52 7.51 11.03
N PRO A 214 28.39 6.82 10.29
CA PRO A 214 28.24 6.61 8.85
C PRO A 214 26.90 5.92 8.52
N ASP A 215 26.27 6.27 7.40
CA ASP A 215 24.96 5.73 7.00
C ASP A 215 24.94 4.19 6.88
N GLU A 216 26.10 3.58 6.60
CA GLU A 216 26.29 2.13 6.49
C GLU A 216 26.13 1.39 7.83
N MET A 217 26.28 2.08 8.97
CA MET A 217 26.06 1.54 10.32
C MET A 217 24.58 1.46 10.69
N VAL A 218 23.69 2.10 9.92
CA VAL A 218 22.26 2.10 10.19
C VAL A 218 21.66 0.77 9.70
N GLU A 219 21.62 -0.22 10.60
CA GLU A 219 20.91 -1.48 10.32
C GLU A 219 19.44 -1.18 10.03
N LYS A 220 18.98 -1.58 8.83
CA LYS A 220 17.59 -1.36 8.39
C LYS A 220 16.66 -2.29 9.16
N VAL A 221 15.97 -1.73 10.15
CA VAL A 221 14.99 -2.45 10.97
C VAL A 221 13.62 -2.42 10.29
N ASN A 222 12.93 -3.57 10.23
CA ASN A 222 11.60 -3.70 9.63
C ASN A 222 10.54 -3.95 10.70
N VAL A 223 9.54 -3.09 10.81
CA VAL A 223 8.45 -3.24 11.77
C VAL A 223 7.11 -3.27 11.05
N LEU A 224 6.34 -4.35 11.24
CA LEU A 224 4.98 -4.47 10.73
C LEU A 224 3.98 -3.97 11.79
N ASN A 225 3.23 -2.92 11.46
CA ASN A 225 2.24 -2.31 12.35
C ASN A 225 0.83 -2.89 12.15
N ILE A 226 0.22 -3.35 13.24
CA ILE A 226 -1.12 -3.95 13.27
C ILE A 226 -2.01 -3.21 14.27
N THR A 227 -3.16 -2.73 13.83
CA THR A 227 -4.14 -2.10 14.73
C THR A 227 -5.08 -3.14 15.34
N LEU A 228 -5.10 -3.22 16.67
CA LEU A 228 -6.04 -4.05 17.43
C LEU A 228 -7.36 -3.32 17.59
N LYS A 229 -8.35 -3.71 16.77
CA LYS A 229 -9.70 -3.16 16.80
C LYS A 229 -10.44 -3.42 18.11
N LYS A 230 -11.45 -2.61 18.41
CA LYS A 230 -12.35 -2.76 19.57
C LYS A 230 -12.88 -4.21 19.69
N GLY A 231 -12.49 -4.90 20.77
CA GLY A 231 -12.84 -6.31 21.03
C GLY A 231 -11.69 -7.32 20.84
N ASN A 232 -10.57 -6.93 20.25
CA ASN A 232 -9.32 -7.69 20.26
C ASN A 232 -8.39 -7.12 21.34
N SER A 233 -7.91 -7.98 22.24
CA SER A 233 -7.00 -7.60 23.33
C SER A 233 -5.61 -8.18 23.08
N PRO A 234 -4.54 -7.57 23.65
CA PRO A 234 -3.20 -8.15 23.66
C PRO A 234 -3.21 -9.62 24.10
N ILE A 235 -4.02 -9.94 25.12
CA ILE A 235 -4.20 -11.30 25.62
C ILE A 235 -4.68 -12.25 24.51
N LYS A 236 -5.71 -11.86 23.74
CA LYS A 236 -6.29 -12.71 22.69
C LYS A 236 -5.30 -12.95 21.55
N GLU A 237 -4.56 -11.93 21.14
CA GLU A 237 -3.62 -12.04 20.04
C GLU A 237 -2.38 -12.86 20.43
N CYS A 238 -1.81 -12.62 21.63
CA CYS A 238 -0.74 -13.47 22.17
C CYS A 238 -1.15 -14.94 22.20
N ARG A 239 -2.37 -15.23 22.68
CA ARG A 239 -2.90 -16.61 22.71
C ARG A 239 -2.93 -17.25 21.32
N LYS A 240 -3.42 -16.52 20.31
CA LYS A 240 -3.47 -17.00 18.93
C LYS A 240 -2.07 -17.32 18.38
N ILE A 241 -1.09 -16.46 18.65
CA ILE A 241 0.32 -16.68 18.25
C ILE A 241 0.85 -17.94 18.94
N ILE A 242 0.69 -18.05 20.26
CA ILE A 242 1.13 -19.20 21.06
C ILE A 242 0.48 -20.50 20.57
N GLU A 243 -0.84 -20.52 20.36
CA GLU A 243 -1.58 -21.68 19.86
C GLU A 243 -1.11 -22.09 18.46
N THR A 244 -0.77 -21.12 17.60
CA THR A 244 -0.24 -21.39 16.25
C THR A 244 1.15 -22.04 16.33
N MET A 245 2.05 -21.47 17.13
CA MET A 245 3.42 -21.99 17.33
C MET A 245 3.43 -23.37 18.00
N LYS A 246 2.60 -23.61 19.02
CA LYS A 246 2.48 -24.93 19.67
C LYS A 246 1.98 -26.02 18.73
N ASN A 247 1.23 -25.65 17.69
CA ASN A 247 0.78 -26.57 16.65
C ASN A 247 1.81 -26.77 15.53
N GLY A 248 3.04 -26.22 15.65
CA GLY A 248 4.07 -26.31 14.62
C GLY A 248 3.72 -25.56 13.34
N LYS A 249 2.83 -24.56 13.42
CA LYS A 249 2.39 -23.77 12.26
C LYS A 249 3.11 -22.43 12.24
N THR A 250 3.40 -21.96 11.03
CA THR A 250 3.95 -20.64 10.76
C THR A 250 2.95 -19.54 11.15
N VAL A 251 3.42 -18.51 11.86
CA VAL A 251 2.60 -17.35 12.23
C VAL A 251 2.48 -16.44 11.01
N ARG A 252 1.25 -16.05 10.64
CA ARG A 252 0.98 -15.27 9.41
C ARG A 252 0.24 -13.97 9.68
N TYR A 253 0.76 -12.87 9.13
CA TYR A 253 0.14 -11.55 9.13
C TYR A 253 0.32 -10.88 7.76
N GLY A 254 -0.76 -10.78 6.98
CA GLY A 254 -0.68 -10.35 5.58
C GLY A 254 0.17 -11.32 4.75
N ASN A 255 1.14 -10.79 4.01
CA ASN A 255 2.14 -11.58 3.27
C ASN A 255 3.36 -11.98 4.12
N LYS A 256 3.42 -11.57 5.40
CA LYS A 256 4.53 -11.92 6.29
C LYS A 256 4.26 -13.29 6.91
N GLU A 257 5.13 -14.24 6.60
CA GLU A 257 5.19 -15.55 7.23
C GLU A 257 6.38 -15.59 8.18
N ILE A 258 6.14 -15.98 9.43
CA ILE A 258 7.14 -16.04 10.49
C ILE A 258 7.25 -17.49 10.93
N ASP A 259 8.32 -18.14 10.50
CA ASP A 259 8.66 -19.50 10.87
C ASP A 259 9.71 -19.47 11.98
N THR A 260 9.23 -19.45 13.23
CA THR A 260 10.07 -19.37 14.42
C THR A 260 9.58 -20.36 15.47
N THR A 261 10.52 -20.89 16.24
CA THR A 261 10.23 -21.70 17.43
C THR A 261 10.22 -20.88 18.71
N GLU A 262 10.74 -19.65 18.72
CA GLU A 262 10.87 -18.81 19.92
C GLU A 262 10.20 -17.43 19.72
N ALA A 263 9.55 -16.91 20.76
CA ALA A 263 8.89 -15.61 20.71
C ALA A 263 9.17 -14.75 21.94
N VAL A 264 9.44 -13.46 21.71
CA VAL A 264 9.55 -12.45 22.76
C VAL A 264 8.34 -11.51 22.69
N PHE A 265 7.50 -11.55 23.71
CA PHE A 265 6.30 -10.71 23.84
C PHE A 265 6.58 -9.51 24.76
N TYR A 266 6.56 -8.31 24.19
CA TYR A 266 6.67 -7.06 24.94
C TYR A 266 5.27 -6.58 25.34
N VAL A 267 4.89 -6.86 26.59
CA VAL A 267 3.56 -6.61 27.15
C VAL A 267 3.70 -5.75 28.41
N ASN A 268 3.04 -4.60 28.44
CA ASN A 268 3.22 -3.63 29.53
C ASN A 268 2.70 -4.09 30.91
N MET A 269 1.59 -4.84 30.96
CA MET A 269 0.92 -5.17 32.22
C MET A 269 1.19 -6.60 32.68
N VAL A 270 1.75 -6.76 33.89
CA VAL A 270 2.01 -8.08 34.50
C VAL A 270 0.72 -8.90 34.66
N LYS A 271 -0.41 -8.24 34.93
CA LYS A 271 -1.74 -8.89 34.98
C LYS A 271 -2.12 -9.56 33.65
N ASP A 272 -1.80 -8.92 32.52
CA ASP A 272 -2.07 -9.48 31.19
C ASP A 272 -1.16 -10.67 30.92
N ILE A 273 0.12 -10.60 31.31
CA ILE A 273 1.07 -11.71 31.21
C ILE A 273 0.55 -12.95 31.97
N CYS A 274 0.12 -12.79 33.23
CA CYS A 274 -0.48 -13.88 33.99
C CYS A 274 -1.70 -14.47 33.29
N SER A 275 -2.57 -13.60 32.76
CA SER A 275 -3.76 -14.07 32.02
C SER A 275 -3.40 -14.81 30.72
N ILE A 276 -2.34 -14.43 30.02
CA ILE A 276 -1.88 -15.09 28.80
C ILE A 276 -1.38 -16.49 29.16
N ILE A 277 -0.44 -16.60 30.11
CA ILE A 277 0.17 -17.86 30.54
C ILE A 277 -0.91 -18.87 30.96
N LYS A 278 -1.84 -18.46 31.83
CA LYS A 278 -2.90 -19.34 32.33
C LYS A 278 -3.88 -19.77 31.24
N LYS A 279 -4.33 -18.84 30.39
CA LYS A 279 -5.32 -19.14 29.34
C LYS A 279 -4.74 -19.91 28.15
N SER A 280 -3.43 -19.82 27.92
CA SER A 280 -2.71 -20.63 26.93
C SER A 280 -2.27 -21.99 27.46
N GLY A 281 -2.43 -22.26 28.77
CA GLY A 281 -1.99 -23.51 29.39
C GLY A 281 -0.48 -23.74 29.27
N LEU A 282 0.32 -22.67 29.40
CA LEU A 282 1.77 -22.77 29.32
C LEU A 282 2.35 -23.37 30.61
N LYS A 283 3.27 -24.32 30.45
CA LYS A 283 4.00 -24.94 31.56
C LYS A 283 5.24 -24.10 31.93
N PRO A 284 5.74 -24.15 33.18
CA PRO A 284 6.91 -23.36 33.62
C PRO A 284 8.17 -23.52 32.76
N GLU A 285 8.36 -24.67 32.13
CA GLU A 285 9.45 -24.94 31.19
C GLU A 285 9.29 -24.23 29.83
N GLU A 286 8.07 -23.88 29.43
CA GLU A 286 7.76 -23.25 28.13
C GLU A 286 7.90 -21.72 28.17
N TYR A 287 7.88 -21.10 29.36
CA TYR A 287 7.84 -19.64 29.47
C TYR A 287 8.88 -19.01 30.41
N ASN A 288 9.31 -17.80 30.04
CA ASN A 288 10.13 -16.90 30.87
C ASN A 288 9.40 -15.57 31.11
N VAL A 289 9.41 -15.04 32.33
CA VAL A 289 8.78 -13.74 32.65
C VAL A 289 9.82 -12.77 33.19
N LEU A 290 10.05 -11.70 32.44
CA LEU A 290 11.02 -10.66 32.73
C LEU A 290 10.29 -9.36 33.13
N CYS A 291 10.21 -9.12 34.44
CA CYS A 291 9.57 -7.92 35.00
C CYS A 291 10.25 -7.42 36.27
N SER A 292 9.88 -6.21 36.70
CA SER A 292 10.39 -5.61 37.94
C SER A 292 10.14 -6.50 39.15
N GLU A 293 11.14 -6.55 40.04
CA GLU A 293 11.16 -7.29 41.30
C GLU A 293 9.99 -6.94 42.23
N SER A 294 9.48 -5.71 42.13
CA SER A 294 8.28 -5.27 42.84
C SER A 294 7.02 -6.10 42.56
N ASN A 295 7.00 -6.90 41.48
CA ASN A 295 5.89 -7.77 41.13
C ASN A 295 6.02 -9.20 41.68
N ARG A 296 7.12 -9.55 42.39
CA ARG A 296 7.38 -10.92 42.86
C ARG A 296 6.23 -11.48 43.68
N ASP A 297 5.72 -10.73 44.64
CA ASP A 297 4.64 -11.21 45.52
C ASP A 297 3.33 -11.44 44.77
N PHE A 298 3.03 -10.58 43.79
CA PHE A 298 1.87 -10.75 42.91
C PHE A 298 2.02 -12.00 42.04
N LEU A 299 3.16 -12.17 41.38
CA LEU A 299 3.44 -13.33 40.53
C LEU A 299 3.45 -14.65 41.30
N LYS A 300 4.04 -14.66 42.50
CA LYS A 300 4.08 -15.83 43.37
C LYS A 300 2.66 -16.28 43.75
N LYS A 301 1.74 -15.35 44.02
CA LYS A 301 0.31 -15.66 44.25
C LYS A 301 -0.37 -16.24 43.01
N GLU A 302 0.08 -15.82 41.82
CA GLU A 302 -0.42 -16.32 40.55
C GLU A 302 0.22 -17.65 40.12
N GLY A 303 1.17 -18.19 40.91
CA GLY A 303 1.90 -19.43 40.60
C GLY A 303 3.01 -19.26 39.56
N ILE A 304 3.49 -18.03 39.35
CA ILE A 304 4.48 -17.67 38.34
C ILE A 304 5.74 -17.13 39.05
N THR A 305 6.91 -17.46 38.52
CA THR A 305 8.19 -16.95 39.01
C THR A 305 8.77 -15.93 38.04
N ILE A 306 9.45 -14.92 38.59
CA ILE A 306 10.28 -14.02 37.78
C ILE A 306 11.51 -14.81 37.33
N GLY A 307 11.78 -14.79 36.02
CA GLY A 307 12.95 -15.43 35.46
C GLY A 307 14.09 -14.45 35.19
N SER A 308 15.14 -14.96 34.56
CA SER A 308 16.35 -14.23 34.17
C SER A 308 16.59 -14.33 32.67
N ILE A 309 17.44 -13.46 32.14
CA ILE A 309 17.89 -13.55 30.75
C ILE A 309 18.89 -14.71 30.66
N PRO A 310 18.72 -15.65 29.70
CA PRO A 310 19.69 -16.72 29.48
C PRO A 310 21.07 -16.15 29.12
N ALA A 311 22.14 -16.79 29.61
CA ALA A 311 23.49 -16.47 29.17
C ALA A 311 23.70 -16.90 27.70
N GLU A 312 24.75 -16.39 27.05
CA GLU A 312 25.10 -16.82 25.70
C GLU A 312 25.37 -18.33 25.65
N GLY A 313 24.63 -19.05 24.79
CA GLY A 313 24.71 -20.51 24.67
C GLY A 313 23.77 -21.29 25.59
N GLU A 314 23.05 -20.63 26.52
CA GLU A 314 22.01 -21.30 27.30
C GLU A 314 20.71 -21.46 26.50
N PRO A 315 19.94 -22.55 26.71
CA PRO A 315 18.70 -22.77 26.01
C PRO A 315 17.66 -21.70 26.36
N HIS A 316 17.09 -21.09 25.33
CA HIS A 316 16.00 -20.15 25.48
C HIS A 316 14.67 -20.89 25.67
N LYS A 317 13.83 -20.36 26.56
CA LYS A 317 12.45 -20.85 26.67
C LYS A 317 11.63 -20.36 25.48
N GLN A 318 10.69 -21.19 25.04
CA GLN A 318 9.88 -20.96 23.84
C GLN A 318 9.18 -19.59 23.83
N PHE A 319 8.65 -19.17 24.98
CA PHE A 319 7.90 -17.91 25.11
C PHE A 319 8.48 -17.02 26.21
N THR A 320 9.05 -15.88 25.84
CA THR A 320 9.55 -14.90 26.82
C THR A 320 8.61 -13.70 26.87
N PHE A 321 8.16 -13.32 28.07
CA PHE A 321 7.30 -12.16 28.30
C PHE A 321 8.08 -11.05 29.00
N CYS A 322 8.12 -9.87 28.39
CA CYS A 322 8.88 -8.73 28.86
C CYS A 322 7.97 -7.52 29.15
N THR A 323 8.18 -6.90 30.31
CA THR A 323 7.60 -5.57 30.64
C THR A 323 8.61 -4.45 30.38
N ARG A 324 8.18 -3.19 30.45
CA ARG A 324 9.02 -2.00 30.18
C ARG A 324 10.33 -1.97 30.99
N ALA A 325 10.35 -2.56 32.19
CA ALA A 325 11.57 -2.68 33.01
C ALA A 325 12.73 -3.39 32.29
N TYR A 326 12.44 -4.19 31.25
CA TYR A 326 13.40 -4.94 30.45
C TYR A 326 13.49 -4.44 28.99
N PHE A 327 12.74 -3.40 28.60
CA PHE A 327 12.89 -2.77 27.26
C PHE A 327 14.24 -2.05 27.15
N LEU A 328 14.69 -1.49 28.25
CA LEU A 328 15.99 -0.83 28.40
C LEU A 328 17.02 -1.90 28.77
N GLY A 329 17.98 -2.15 27.86
CA GLY A 329 19.28 -2.77 28.14
C GLY A 329 19.35 -4.27 28.46
N CYS A 330 18.43 -5.07 27.95
CA CYS A 330 18.50 -6.53 28.02
C CYS A 330 18.86 -7.10 26.65
N ASP A 331 20.07 -7.64 26.50
CA ASP A 331 20.51 -8.27 25.25
C ASP A 331 19.98 -9.73 25.21
N PHE A 332 19.28 -10.09 24.12
CA PHE A 332 18.79 -11.44 23.87
C PHE A 332 19.72 -12.14 22.87
N ASN A 333 20.20 -13.32 23.27
CA ASN A 333 21.09 -14.16 22.47
C ASN A 333 20.35 -15.36 21.85
N SER A 334 19.10 -15.17 21.44
CA SER A 334 18.36 -16.23 20.74
C SER A 334 18.75 -16.30 19.28
N GLU A 335 18.84 -17.52 18.76
CA GLU A 335 19.17 -17.80 17.35
C GLU A 335 17.96 -17.71 16.42
N CYS A 336 16.73 -17.64 16.96
CA CYS A 336 15.52 -17.65 16.12
C CYS A 336 14.35 -16.85 16.68
N ALA A 337 14.47 -16.19 17.84
CA ALA A 337 13.34 -15.53 18.46
C ALA A 337 12.81 -14.36 17.64
N TYR A 338 11.49 -14.30 17.48
CA TYR A 338 10.78 -13.19 16.85
C TYR A 338 10.14 -12.25 17.89
N SER A 339 10.17 -10.95 17.63
CA SER A 339 9.69 -9.91 18.56
C SER A 339 8.24 -9.48 18.27
N PHE A 340 7.37 -9.58 19.28
CA PHE A 340 5.97 -9.14 19.23
C PHE A 340 5.72 -8.07 20.28
N ILE A 341 5.34 -6.86 19.86
CA ILE A 341 5.28 -5.66 20.70
C ILE A 341 3.84 -5.19 20.84
N PHE A 342 3.37 -4.91 22.06
CA PHE A 342 2.00 -4.46 22.33
C PHE A 342 1.97 -3.07 22.95
N ALA A 343 1.51 -2.09 22.17
CA ALA A 343 1.35 -0.71 22.59
C ALA A 343 -0.11 -0.37 22.94
N ASP A 344 -0.34 0.26 24.10
CA ASP A 344 -1.63 0.82 24.50
C ASP A 344 -1.54 2.36 24.57
N PRO A 345 -2.07 3.09 23.57
CA PRO A 345 -2.05 4.55 23.53
C PRO A 345 -2.77 5.24 24.70
N LYS A 346 -3.68 4.54 25.39
CA LYS A 346 -4.46 5.11 26.50
C LYS A 346 -3.67 5.20 27.80
N SER A 347 -2.56 4.48 27.92
CA SER A 347 -1.77 4.52 29.14
C SER A 347 -1.09 5.89 29.28
N ARG A 348 -1.46 6.67 30.31
CA ARG A 348 -0.93 8.03 30.53
C ARG A 348 0.58 8.05 30.77
N THR A 349 1.13 6.97 31.33
CA THR A 349 2.49 6.88 31.86
C THR A 349 3.33 5.77 31.23
N LEU A 350 2.70 4.80 30.53
CA LEU A 350 3.38 3.62 29.94
C LEU A 350 3.20 3.51 28.42
N ALA A 351 2.83 4.61 27.74
CA ALA A 351 2.81 4.61 26.29
C ALA A 351 4.23 4.36 25.76
N LEU A 352 4.35 3.46 24.78
CA LEU A 352 5.62 3.16 24.14
C LEU A 352 6.02 4.37 23.26
N ASP A 353 7.25 4.81 23.35
CA ASP A 353 7.81 5.81 22.45
C ASP A 353 8.32 5.10 21.20
N LEU A 354 7.57 5.17 20.10
CA LEU A 354 7.88 4.47 18.86
C LEU A 354 9.20 4.90 18.24
N SER A 355 9.62 6.14 18.50
CA SER A 355 10.85 6.68 17.93
C SER A 355 12.11 6.17 18.64
N THR A 356 11.99 5.79 19.93
CA THR A 356 13.15 5.44 20.77
C THR A 356 13.08 4.03 21.31
N ASP A 357 11.95 3.61 21.85
CA ASP A 357 11.79 2.29 22.47
C ASP A 357 11.81 1.17 21.42
N LEU A 358 11.31 1.39 20.19
CA LEU A 358 11.35 0.35 19.14
C LEU A 358 12.80 0.04 18.72
N SER A 359 13.60 1.06 18.42
CA SER A 359 15.02 0.89 18.09
C SER A 359 15.78 0.26 19.25
N GLN A 360 15.41 0.60 20.48
CA GLN A 360 15.98 -0.02 21.68
C GLN A 360 15.54 -1.46 21.92
N ILE A 361 14.33 -1.85 21.52
CA ILE A 361 13.84 -3.23 21.60
C ILE A 361 14.51 -4.10 20.52
N LEU A 362 14.56 -3.59 19.29
CA LEU A 362 15.05 -4.32 18.12
C LEU A 362 16.57 -4.46 18.14
N GLY A 363 17.30 -3.42 18.59
CA GLY A 363 18.76 -3.46 18.77
C GLY A 363 19.26 -4.42 19.85
N ARG A 364 18.39 -5.26 20.45
CA ARG A 364 18.71 -6.18 21.54
C ARG A 364 18.75 -7.64 21.14
N GLN A 365 18.24 -8.01 19.97
CA GLN A 365 18.53 -9.31 19.39
C GLN A 365 19.94 -9.24 18.75
N ARG A 366 20.95 -9.75 19.46
CA ARG A 366 22.37 -9.47 19.13
C ARG A 366 22.98 -10.43 18.11
N LEU A 367 22.45 -11.65 18.02
CA LEU A 367 23.07 -12.69 17.21
C LEU A 367 22.79 -12.50 15.73
N ASP A 368 23.85 -12.30 14.93
CA ASP A 368 23.75 -12.19 13.47
C ASP A 368 23.14 -13.44 12.81
N ARG A 369 23.24 -14.61 13.47
CA ARG A 369 22.61 -15.86 13.02
C ARG A 369 21.09 -15.90 13.20
N ASN A 370 20.50 -14.97 13.95
CA ASN A 370 19.05 -14.85 14.06
C ASN A 370 18.48 -14.08 12.86
N PRO A 371 17.73 -14.75 11.96
CA PRO A 371 17.20 -14.11 10.75
C PRO A 371 16.18 -13.01 11.06
N PHE A 372 15.60 -13.01 12.27
CA PHE A 372 14.56 -12.07 12.70
C PHE A 372 15.09 -10.96 13.60
N ARG A 373 16.42 -10.85 13.81
CA ARG A 373 17.02 -9.89 14.75
C ARG A 373 16.61 -8.42 14.51
N ASN A 374 16.32 -8.09 13.25
CA ASN A 374 15.93 -6.75 12.81
C ASN A 374 14.46 -6.66 12.41
N GLU A 375 13.62 -7.59 12.88
CA GLU A 375 12.20 -7.66 12.55
C GLU A 375 11.30 -7.72 13.80
N ALA A 376 10.16 -7.01 13.76
CA ALA A 376 9.12 -7.13 14.77
C ALA A 376 7.71 -6.91 14.19
N ILE A 377 6.71 -7.36 14.94
CA ILE A 377 5.32 -6.93 14.77
C ILE A 377 4.94 -6.02 15.93
N LEU A 378 4.43 -4.83 15.62
CA LEU A 378 3.89 -3.89 16.59
C LEU A 378 2.35 -3.89 16.53
N PHE A 379 1.72 -4.33 17.61
CA PHE A 379 0.29 -4.26 17.84
C PHE A 379 -0.08 -2.96 18.57
N ILE A 380 -0.93 -2.14 17.96
CA ILE A 380 -1.38 -0.85 18.50
C ILE A 380 -2.87 -0.93 18.81
N LYS A 381 -3.24 -0.75 20.08
CA LYS A 381 -4.65 -0.77 20.49
C LYS A 381 -5.41 0.45 19.96
N GLU A 382 -6.56 0.19 19.34
CA GLU A 382 -7.44 1.24 18.83
C GLU A 382 -8.05 2.06 19.98
N GLY A 383 -7.86 3.37 19.94
CA GLY A 383 -8.46 4.30 20.89
C GLY A 383 -7.95 5.72 20.70
N ALA A 384 -8.88 6.64 20.40
CA ALA A 384 -8.56 8.06 20.34
C ALA A 384 -7.99 8.54 21.68
N ILE A 385 -6.97 9.40 21.59
CA ILE A 385 -6.62 10.31 22.67
C ILE A 385 -7.83 11.21 22.86
N SER A 386 -8.59 10.97 23.93
CA SER A 386 -9.92 11.60 24.13
C SER A 386 -9.86 13.02 24.70
N ILE A 387 -8.66 13.50 24.99
CA ILE A 387 -8.43 14.81 25.61
C ILE A 387 -7.80 15.71 24.54
N SER A 388 -8.32 16.92 24.38
CA SER A 388 -7.79 17.94 23.46
C SER A 388 -6.52 18.60 24.03
N ASP A 389 -5.77 19.32 23.19
CA ASP A 389 -4.61 20.10 23.69
C ASP A 389 -5.02 21.08 24.76
N LYS A 390 -6.17 21.74 24.57
CA LYS A 390 -6.68 22.72 25.52
C LYS A 390 -7.00 22.05 26.86
N GLU A 391 -7.72 20.95 26.86
CA GLU A 391 -8.05 20.22 28.10
C GLU A 391 -6.79 19.68 28.81
N PHE A 392 -5.75 19.28 28.06
CA PHE A 392 -4.49 18.86 28.66
C PHE A 392 -3.69 20.04 29.22
N GLN A 393 -3.65 21.18 28.53
CA GLN A 393 -3.01 22.40 29.04
C GLN A 393 -3.73 22.91 30.30
N ASP A 394 -5.07 22.93 30.29
CA ASP A 394 -5.87 23.28 31.45
C ASP A 394 -5.57 22.34 32.64
N TYR A 395 -5.41 21.03 32.38
CA TYR A 395 -5.01 20.04 33.39
C TYR A 395 -3.61 20.31 33.99
N ILE A 396 -2.61 20.63 33.16
CA ILE A 396 -1.26 20.97 33.64
C ILE A 396 -1.28 22.26 34.46
N GLU A 397 -1.99 23.28 34.00
CA GLU A 397 -2.07 24.58 34.68
C GLU A 397 -2.80 24.46 36.02
N GLU A 398 -3.87 23.66 36.10
CA GLU A 398 -4.57 23.38 37.36
C GLU A 398 -3.65 22.71 38.38
N LYS A 399 -2.87 21.68 37.98
CA LYS A 399 -1.89 21.03 38.87
C LYS A 399 -0.77 21.98 39.28
N LYS A 400 -0.30 22.83 38.37
CA LYS A 400 0.73 23.83 38.65
C LYS A 400 0.25 24.80 39.72
N LYS A 401 -0.94 25.36 39.56
CA LYS A 401 -1.56 26.26 40.53
C LYS A 401 -1.76 25.59 41.88
N ALA A 402 -2.30 24.37 41.91
CA ALA A 402 -2.44 23.60 43.15
C ALA A 402 -1.09 23.38 43.86
N THR A 403 -0.02 23.13 43.10
CA THR A 403 1.33 22.97 43.65
C THR A 403 1.86 24.25 44.25
N GLU A 404 1.71 25.38 43.55
CA GLU A 404 2.14 26.70 44.04
C GLU A 404 1.40 27.10 45.32
N GLU A 405 0.10 26.83 45.40
CA GLU A 405 -0.71 27.02 46.60
C GLU A 405 -0.19 26.16 47.77
N LEU A 406 0.09 24.87 47.54
CA LEU A 406 0.63 23.97 48.57
C LEU A 406 2.01 24.42 49.07
N ILE A 407 2.90 24.85 48.17
CA ILE A 407 4.22 25.38 48.52
C ILE A 407 4.08 26.67 49.32
N SER A 408 3.20 27.58 48.91
CA SER A 408 2.94 28.84 49.62
C SER A 408 2.40 28.57 51.03
N ILE A 409 1.44 27.65 51.17
CA ILE A 409 0.92 27.22 52.48
C ILE A 409 2.07 26.70 53.34
N PHE A 410 2.88 25.79 52.81
CA PHE A 410 3.99 25.18 53.53
C PHE A 410 5.02 26.20 54.00
N ASN A 411 5.36 27.19 53.16
CA ASN A 411 6.32 28.23 53.49
C ASN A 411 5.83 29.15 54.61
N GLY A 412 4.51 29.35 54.74
CA GLY A 412 3.89 30.11 55.83
C GLY A 412 3.78 29.37 57.18
N LEU A 413 4.10 28.08 57.23
CA LEU A 413 4.06 27.28 58.46
C LEU A 413 5.30 27.49 59.34
N ASN A 414 5.16 27.29 60.65
CA ASN A 414 6.31 27.19 61.56
C ASN A 414 7.00 25.81 61.47
N ASP A 415 8.20 25.66 62.03
CA ASP A 415 9.00 24.42 61.91
C ASP A 415 8.30 23.15 62.44
N GLN A 416 7.50 23.27 63.51
CA GLN A 416 6.76 22.13 64.06
C GLN A 416 5.64 21.69 63.10
N GLN A 417 4.94 22.66 62.51
CA GLN A 417 3.91 22.42 61.50
C GLN A 417 4.51 21.90 60.19
N LYS A 418 5.66 22.44 59.74
CA LYS A 418 6.40 21.94 58.57
C LYS A 418 6.79 20.48 58.72
N LYS A 419 7.32 20.07 59.88
CA LYS A 419 7.64 18.66 60.19
C LYS A 419 6.41 17.75 60.11
N ALA A 420 5.26 18.20 60.59
CA ALA A 420 4.02 17.45 60.48
C ALA A 420 3.54 17.36 59.02
N MET A 421 3.61 18.47 58.27
CA MET A 421 3.14 18.55 56.89
C MET A 421 4.00 17.71 55.93
N ILE A 422 5.32 17.66 56.11
CA ILE A 422 6.22 16.78 55.34
C ILE A 422 5.78 15.31 55.43
N LYS A 423 5.34 14.84 56.61
CA LYS A 423 4.83 13.46 56.77
C LYS A 423 3.55 13.24 55.95
N VAL A 424 2.67 14.24 55.89
CA VAL A 424 1.44 14.19 55.11
C VAL A 424 1.76 14.16 53.62
N TYR A 425 2.61 15.08 53.14
CA TYR A 425 3.03 15.13 51.74
C TYR A 425 3.72 13.84 51.31
N ARG A 426 4.60 13.27 52.14
CA ARG A 426 5.23 11.98 51.86
C ARG A 426 4.21 10.86 51.69
N SER A 427 3.26 10.75 52.60
CA SER A 427 2.19 9.75 52.53
C SER A 427 1.33 9.92 51.27
N ASN A 428 1.04 11.17 50.88
CA ASN A 428 0.30 11.46 49.65
C ASN A 428 1.11 11.10 48.41
N ILE A 429 2.38 11.48 48.34
CA ILE A 429 3.30 11.14 47.25
C ILE A 429 3.37 9.61 47.07
N GLU A 430 3.53 8.85 48.15
CA GLU A 430 3.61 7.38 48.12
C GLU A 430 2.31 6.72 47.65
N LYS A 431 1.15 7.27 47.99
CA LYS A 431 -0.16 6.69 47.65
C LYS A 431 -0.68 7.11 46.28
N LYS A 432 -0.47 8.38 45.93
CA LYS A 432 -1.07 9.02 44.75
C LYS A 432 -0.10 9.19 43.59
N HIS A 433 1.20 8.99 43.80
CA HIS A 433 2.22 9.12 42.75
C HIS A 433 2.09 10.42 41.95
N TYR A 434 1.92 11.56 42.65
CA TYR A 434 1.81 12.89 42.03
C TYR A 434 0.64 13.03 41.03
N SER A 435 -0.46 12.31 41.24
CA SER A 435 -1.64 12.39 40.36
C SER A 435 -2.27 13.79 40.34
N ASP A 436 -2.22 14.49 41.47
CA ASP A 436 -3.01 15.69 41.75
C ASP A 436 -2.16 16.98 41.77
N ASP A 437 -0.84 16.88 41.93
CA ASP A 437 0.08 18.02 42.07
C ASP A 437 1.53 17.64 41.69
N TYR A 438 2.44 18.63 41.68
CA TYR A 438 3.87 18.53 41.38
C TYR A 438 4.75 18.84 42.61
N LEU A 439 4.22 18.77 43.83
CA LEU A 439 4.99 19.09 45.04
C LEU A 439 5.98 17.97 45.35
N CYS A 440 7.26 18.30 45.47
CA CYS A 440 8.29 17.39 45.95
C CYS A 440 8.90 17.87 47.26
N ILE A 441 9.49 16.93 48.00
CA ILE A 441 10.27 17.22 49.20
C ILE A 441 11.74 17.30 48.77
N LYS A 442 12.34 18.49 48.86
CA LYS A 442 13.73 18.74 48.45
C LYS A 442 14.70 18.29 49.53
N ASN A 443 14.44 18.66 50.78
CA ASN A 443 15.29 18.30 51.90
C ASN A 443 14.46 18.11 53.18
N ASP A 444 14.44 16.88 53.68
CA ASP A 444 13.77 16.53 54.93
C ASP A 444 14.39 17.20 56.16
N GLN A 445 15.71 17.37 56.16
CA GLN A 445 16.46 17.91 57.29
C GLN A 445 16.33 19.43 57.37
N GLN A 446 16.35 20.09 56.21
CA GLN A 446 16.17 21.55 56.09
C GLN A 446 14.69 21.97 56.02
N LEU A 447 13.75 21.01 56.05
CA LEU A 447 12.32 21.24 55.94
C LEU A 447 11.93 22.03 54.68
N GLU A 448 12.45 21.61 53.53
CA GLU A 448 12.25 22.29 52.26
C GLU A 448 11.40 21.44 51.29
N VAL A 449 10.39 22.08 50.72
CA VAL A 449 9.58 21.55 49.61
C VAL A 449 9.84 22.36 48.35
N GLY A 450 9.50 21.81 47.19
CA GLY A 450 9.65 22.52 45.93
C GLY A 450 8.80 21.98 44.82
N PHE A 451 8.92 22.62 43.66
CA PHE A 451 8.23 22.25 42.44
C PHE A 451 9.03 21.19 41.68
N ASN A 452 8.38 20.08 41.29
CA ASN A 452 9.00 19.02 40.52
C ASN A 452 8.87 19.28 39.01
N SER A 453 9.74 20.14 38.47
CA SER A 453 9.78 20.48 37.04
C SER A 453 10.04 19.25 36.16
N LEU A 454 10.91 18.35 36.60
CA LEU A 454 11.23 17.10 35.91
C LEU A 454 9.97 16.24 35.68
N TYR A 455 9.15 16.05 36.71
CA TYR A 455 7.94 15.24 36.57
C TYR A 455 6.87 15.93 35.70
N MET A 456 6.71 17.25 35.83
CA MET A 456 5.82 18.01 34.94
C MET A 456 6.23 17.84 33.47
N TRP A 457 7.50 18.05 33.15
CA TRP A 457 8.01 17.88 31.78
C TRP A 457 7.98 16.43 31.30
N ALA A 458 8.14 15.45 32.19
CA ALA A 458 7.91 14.05 31.87
C ALA A 458 6.45 13.76 31.49
N GLU A 459 5.49 14.37 32.18
CA GLU A 459 4.05 14.23 31.89
C GLU A 459 3.67 14.91 30.56
N ILE A 460 4.17 16.12 30.32
CA ILE A 460 4.05 16.83 29.03
C ILE A 460 4.67 16.00 27.90
N ARG A 461 5.89 15.49 28.10
CA ARG A 461 6.57 14.60 27.15
C ARG A 461 5.73 13.37 26.84
N ALA A 462 5.21 12.67 27.85
CA ALA A 462 4.40 11.49 27.65
C ALA A 462 3.09 11.80 26.90
N TRP A 463 2.50 12.98 27.10
CA TRP A 463 1.36 13.47 26.33
C TRP A 463 1.71 13.73 24.87
N GLU A 464 2.75 14.53 24.62
CA GLU A 464 3.18 14.87 23.26
C GLU A 464 3.63 13.65 22.47
N ILE A 465 4.33 12.71 23.11
CA ILE A 465 4.71 11.43 22.50
C ILE A 465 3.46 10.65 22.13
N ARG A 466 2.45 10.56 23.00
CA ARG A 466 1.20 9.85 22.65
C ARG A 466 0.52 10.49 21.45
N ARG A 467 0.41 11.82 21.45
CA ARG A 467 -0.16 12.57 20.32
C ARG A 467 0.67 12.38 19.05
N LYS A 468 1.99 12.51 19.11
CA LYS A 468 2.89 12.36 17.95
C LYS A 468 3.05 10.93 17.47
N ASN A 469 2.84 9.91 18.31
CA ASN A 469 3.10 8.51 17.97
C ASN A 469 1.84 7.73 17.66
N TYR A 470 0.67 8.09 18.21
CA TYR A 470 -0.53 7.25 18.18
C TYR A 470 -1.81 7.95 17.72
N THR A 471 -1.73 9.18 17.19
CA THR A 471 -2.93 9.88 16.67
C THR A 471 -3.43 9.25 15.37
N SER A 472 -2.53 8.72 14.52
CA SER A 472 -2.88 8.01 13.29
C SER A 472 -1.81 6.98 12.95
N GLN A 473 -2.12 6.03 12.06
CA GLN A 473 -1.11 5.09 11.57
C GLN A 473 -0.03 5.81 10.73
N TYR A 474 -0.31 6.98 10.15
CA TYR A 474 0.68 7.83 9.49
C TYR A 474 1.74 8.34 10.46
N GLU A 475 1.29 8.85 11.60
CA GLU A 475 2.21 9.32 12.62
C GLU A 475 3.09 8.18 13.16
N VAL A 476 2.53 6.97 13.35
CA VAL A 476 3.30 5.75 13.69
C VAL A 476 4.45 5.51 12.69
N ILE A 477 4.15 5.48 11.39
CA ILE A 477 5.17 5.28 10.33
C ILE A 477 6.17 6.43 10.31
N ARG A 478 5.69 7.67 10.40
CA ARG A 478 6.55 8.86 10.35
C ARG A 478 7.58 8.83 11.48
N GLN A 479 7.18 8.49 12.69
CA GLN A 479 8.08 8.38 13.84
C GLN A 479 9.06 7.20 13.69
N GLN A 480 8.61 6.08 13.13
CA GLN A 480 9.49 4.96 12.77
C GLN A 480 10.54 5.37 11.72
N LYS A 481 10.13 6.10 10.66
CA LYS A 481 11.05 6.56 9.60
C LYS A 481 12.10 7.52 10.15
N VAL A 482 11.71 8.44 11.04
CA VAL A 482 12.67 9.33 11.72
C VAL A 482 13.65 8.54 12.59
N ALA A 483 13.22 7.41 13.17
CA ALA A 483 14.07 6.50 13.93
C ALA A 483 14.93 5.55 13.06
N GLY A 484 14.94 5.71 11.74
CA GLY A 484 15.63 4.80 10.81
C GLY A 484 14.95 3.44 10.64
N ILE A 485 13.72 3.27 11.14
CA ILE A 485 12.93 2.05 11.04
C ILE A 485 12.06 2.10 9.78
N LYS A 486 12.14 1.06 8.94
CA LYS A 486 11.17 0.81 7.88
C LYS A 486 9.89 0.27 8.49
N GLY A 487 9.04 1.19 8.92
CA GLY A 487 7.66 0.90 9.28
C GLY A 487 6.86 0.50 8.05
N SER A 488 6.38 -0.74 7.99
CA SER A 488 5.28 -1.09 7.12
C SER A 488 4.03 -1.13 7.98
N ILE A 489 2.96 -0.50 7.52
CA ILE A 489 1.65 -0.86 8.03
C ILE A 489 1.35 -2.24 7.43
N GLY A 490 0.31 -2.93 7.87
CA GLY A 490 -0.34 -3.94 7.02
C GLY A 490 -0.69 -3.43 5.60
N THR A 491 -0.34 -2.17 5.29
CA THR A 491 -0.01 -1.62 3.99
C THR A 491 1.38 -1.03 3.83
N LYS A 492 1.95 -1.18 2.63
CA LYS A 492 3.26 -0.68 2.21
C LYS A 492 3.36 0.85 2.10
N SER A 493 2.24 1.57 2.23
CA SER A 493 2.14 3.02 2.02
C SER A 493 2.49 3.89 3.23
N SER A 494 3.25 4.96 2.99
CA SER A 494 3.49 6.05 3.96
C SER A 494 2.71 7.33 3.65
N ASN A 495 1.79 7.30 2.68
CA ASN A 495 1.07 8.50 2.23
C ASN A 495 -0.04 8.91 3.23
N PRO A 496 -0.11 10.18 3.69
CA PRO A 496 -1.14 10.65 4.63
C PRO A 496 -2.58 10.33 4.20
N GLU A 497 -2.87 10.41 2.90
CA GLU A 497 -4.21 10.20 2.33
C GLU A 497 -4.59 8.72 2.39
N VAL A 498 -3.66 7.82 2.02
CA VAL A 498 -3.83 6.35 2.16
C VAL A 498 -4.12 5.97 3.60
N LEU A 499 -3.49 6.66 4.56
CA LEU A 499 -3.60 6.33 5.97
C LEU A 499 -4.86 6.92 6.63
N ALA A 500 -5.33 8.08 6.17
CA ALA A 500 -6.64 8.62 6.53
C ALA A 500 -7.77 7.75 5.96
N PHE A 501 -7.62 7.31 4.70
CA PHE A 501 -8.53 6.37 4.07
C PHE A 501 -8.57 5.03 4.80
N LYS A 502 -7.41 4.47 5.16
CA LYS A 502 -7.34 3.23 5.92
C LYS A 502 -8.16 3.28 7.20
N ALA A 503 -7.99 4.33 8.00
CA ALA A 503 -8.73 4.49 9.26
C ALA A 503 -10.25 4.57 9.01
N SER A 504 -10.68 5.28 7.97
CA SER A 504 -12.09 5.41 7.57
C SER A 504 -12.66 4.07 7.06
N PHE A 505 -11.88 3.34 6.27
CA PHE A 505 -12.24 2.05 5.70
C PHE A 505 -12.33 0.95 6.76
N GLU A 506 -11.40 0.93 7.72
CA GLU A 506 -11.34 -0.07 8.80
C GLU A 506 -12.42 0.11 9.86
N SER A 507 -12.81 1.35 10.17
CA SER A 507 -13.84 1.71 11.15
C SER A 507 -15.27 1.53 10.63
N THR A 508 -15.44 1.44 9.30
CA THR A 508 -16.73 1.23 8.66
C THR A 508 -17.12 -0.25 8.70
N PRO A 509 -18.23 -0.66 9.34
CA PRO A 509 -18.60 -2.08 9.44
C PRO A 509 -19.39 -2.60 8.22
N ASN A 510 -20.08 -1.71 7.51
CA ASN A 510 -20.96 -2.06 6.40
C ASN A 510 -20.17 -2.23 5.09
N THR A 511 -20.34 -3.39 4.44
CA THR A 511 -19.62 -3.74 3.21
C THR A 511 -19.87 -2.77 2.05
N GLY A 512 -21.12 -2.32 1.85
CA GLY A 512 -21.41 -1.39 0.76
C GLY A 512 -20.81 -0.01 1.00
N GLN A 513 -20.78 0.42 2.25
CA GLN A 513 -20.13 1.65 2.66
C GLN A 513 -18.59 1.57 2.56
N ARG A 514 -18.00 0.39 2.76
CA ARG A 514 -16.57 0.14 2.44
C ARG A 514 -16.28 0.19 0.95
N ILE A 515 -17.14 -0.41 0.12
CA ILE A 515 -17.01 -0.32 -1.35
C ILE A 515 -17.09 1.15 -1.76
N LYS A 516 -18.05 1.90 -1.20
CA LYS A 516 -18.17 3.35 -1.41
C LYS A 516 -16.88 4.09 -1.05
N LEU A 517 -16.38 3.93 0.18
CA LEU A 517 -15.15 4.59 0.63
C LEU A 517 -13.96 4.28 -0.26
N TYR A 518 -13.75 3.00 -0.61
CA TYR A 518 -12.67 2.60 -1.51
C TYR A 518 -12.81 3.26 -2.88
N SER A 519 -14.03 3.31 -3.39
CA SER A 519 -14.32 3.88 -4.71
C SER A 519 -14.14 5.41 -4.70
N GLU A 520 -14.56 6.10 -3.64
CA GLU A 520 -14.31 7.53 -3.47
C GLU A 520 -12.80 7.82 -3.38
N PHE A 521 -12.08 7.09 -2.54
CA PHE A 521 -10.64 7.25 -2.41
C PHE A 521 -9.88 6.98 -3.71
N ARG A 522 -10.28 5.96 -4.45
CA ARG A 522 -9.68 5.66 -5.76
C ARG A 522 -10.00 6.68 -6.84
N LYS A 523 -11.13 7.38 -6.72
CA LYS A 523 -11.46 8.50 -7.60
C LYS A 523 -10.57 9.70 -7.31
N ASP A 524 -10.36 9.98 -6.03
CA ASP A 524 -9.71 11.20 -5.57
C ASP A 524 -8.17 11.08 -5.56
N HIS A 525 -7.64 9.86 -5.39
CA HIS A 525 -6.20 9.56 -5.27
C HIS A 525 -5.80 8.27 -6.03
N PRO A 526 -5.93 8.22 -7.37
CA PRO A 526 -5.71 6.99 -8.13
C PRO A 526 -4.22 6.56 -8.21
N GLU A 527 -3.29 7.50 -7.99
CA GLU A 527 -1.85 7.26 -7.91
C GLU A 527 -1.44 6.44 -6.66
N LEU A 528 -2.33 6.38 -5.66
CA LEU A 528 -2.08 5.75 -4.37
C LEU A 528 -2.73 4.37 -4.21
N ILE A 529 -3.24 3.78 -5.29
CA ILE A 529 -3.98 2.51 -5.24
C ILE A 529 -3.10 1.29 -5.02
N GLU A 530 -1.90 1.26 -5.62
CA GLU A 530 -0.92 0.19 -5.39
C GLU A 530 -0.44 0.16 -3.92
N GLU A 531 -0.67 1.26 -3.20
CA GLU A 531 -0.34 1.51 -1.81
C GLU A 531 -1.44 1.02 -0.83
N LEU A 532 -2.59 0.52 -1.32
CA LEU A 532 -3.76 0.05 -0.54
C LEU A 532 -3.82 -1.47 -0.29
N ASP A 533 -2.71 -2.13 0.05
CA ASP A 533 -2.67 -3.59 0.26
C ASP A 533 -3.51 -4.16 1.44
N PHE A 534 -4.18 -3.34 2.26
CA PHE A 534 -5.15 -3.76 3.28
C PHE A 534 -6.57 -3.90 2.70
N VAL A 535 -6.82 -3.34 1.52
CA VAL A 535 -8.13 -3.42 0.87
C VAL A 535 -8.24 -4.79 0.18
N PRO A 536 -9.30 -5.58 0.45
CA PRO A 536 -9.51 -6.83 -0.25
C PRO A 536 -9.53 -6.63 -1.77
N ARG A 537 -8.73 -7.42 -2.50
CA ARG A 537 -8.57 -7.33 -3.97
C ARG A 537 -9.90 -7.27 -4.72
N ARG A 538 -10.93 -7.97 -4.24
CA ARG A 538 -12.30 -7.90 -4.77
C ARG A 538 -12.85 -6.48 -4.96
N TYR A 539 -12.47 -5.48 -4.14
CA TYR A 539 -12.98 -4.11 -4.32
C TYR A 539 -12.27 -3.40 -5.48
N ASN A 540 -10.98 -3.72 -5.67
CA ASN A 540 -10.25 -3.37 -6.88
C ASN A 540 -10.92 -4.03 -8.10
N ASP A 541 -11.22 -5.32 -8.02
CA ASP A 541 -11.92 -6.05 -9.09
C ASP A 541 -13.32 -5.46 -9.38
N TYR A 542 -14.06 -5.01 -8.36
CA TYR A 542 -15.37 -4.35 -8.53
C TYR A 542 -15.25 -3.00 -9.24
N TRP A 543 -14.23 -2.22 -8.88
CA TRP A 543 -13.95 -0.95 -9.54
C TRP A 543 -13.42 -1.13 -10.96
N ASP A 544 -12.53 -2.09 -11.19
CA ASP A 544 -11.98 -2.35 -12.52
C ASP A 544 -13.07 -2.87 -13.47
N ALA A 545 -14.02 -3.65 -12.95
CA ALA A 545 -15.14 -4.17 -13.72
C ALA A 545 -16.24 -3.13 -14.00
N LEU A 546 -16.52 -2.21 -13.07
CA LEU A 546 -17.69 -1.33 -13.14
C LEU A 546 -17.38 0.18 -13.09
N GLY A 547 -16.27 0.62 -12.51
CA GLY A 547 -15.97 2.05 -12.29
C GLY A 547 -16.83 2.74 -11.22
N TYR A 548 -16.44 3.95 -10.80
CA TYR A 548 -17.11 4.68 -9.70
C TYR A 548 -18.60 4.92 -9.93
N GLU A 549 -18.98 5.38 -11.13
CA GLU A 549 -20.33 5.88 -11.39
C GLU A 549 -21.36 4.72 -11.41
N TRP A 550 -21.01 3.54 -11.94
CA TRP A 550 -21.87 2.34 -11.78
C TRP A 550 -21.93 1.87 -10.34
N LEU A 551 -20.79 1.82 -9.63
CA LEU A 551 -20.76 1.42 -8.22
C LEU A 551 -21.68 2.33 -7.39
N LYS A 552 -21.69 3.63 -7.67
CA LYS A 552 -22.62 4.60 -7.08
C LYS A 552 -24.08 4.34 -7.47
N LYS A 553 -24.36 4.04 -8.74
CA LYS A 553 -25.70 3.76 -9.27
C LYS A 553 -26.34 2.49 -8.68
N VAL A 554 -25.56 1.46 -8.41
CA VAL A 554 -26.02 0.26 -7.70
C VAL A 554 -26.03 0.43 -6.18
N GLY A 555 -25.79 1.65 -5.69
CA GLY A 555 -25.78 2.01 -4.27
C GLY A 555 -24.65 1.34 -3.49
N PHE A 556 -23.57 0.99 -4.18
CA PHE A 556 -22.43 0.23 -3.66
C PHE A 556 -22.83 -1.12 -3.03
N GLN A 557 -23.96 -1.70 -3.43
CA GLN A 557 -24.47 -2.95 -2.86
C GLN A 557 -23.76 -4.15 -3.46
N GLU A 558 -22.97 -4.85 -2.64
CA GLU A 558 -22.14 -5.98 -3.08
C GLU A 558 -22.93 -7.09 -3.79
N SER A 559 -24.18 -7.36 -3.38
CA SER A 559 -25.03 -8.36 -4.04
C SER A 559 -25.39 -7.99 -5.49
N LYS A 560 -25.67 -6.71 -5.75
CA LYS A 560 -25.96 -6.21 -7.11
C LYS A 560 -24.71 -6.17 -7.97
N ILE A 561 -23.59 -5.77 -7.38
CA ILE A 561 -22.27 -5.77 -8.04
C ILE A 561 -21.92 -7.18 -8.49
N LYS A 562 -22.00 -8.17 -7.59
CA LYS A 562 -21.75 -9.58 -7.92
C LYS A 562 -22.72 -10.13 -8.94
N ALA A 563 -24.00 -9.74 -8.91
CA ALA A 563 -24.97 -10.16 -9.91
C ALA A 563 -24.58 -9.69 -11.32
N ILE A 564 -24.10 -8.44 -11.45
CA ILE A 564 -23.62 -7.87 -12.72
C ILE A 564 -22.31 -8.53 -13.16
N MET A 565 -21.37 -8.76 -12.23
CA MET A 565 -20.07 -9.39 -12.53
C MET A 565 -20.17 -10.90 -12.80
N ALA A 566 -21.24 -11.55 -12.36
CA ALA A 566 -21.51 -12.97 -12.63
C ALA A 566 -22.25 -13.20 -13.95
N GLU A 567 -22.59 -12.14 -14.69
CA GLU A 567 -23.09 -12.27 -16.06
C GLU A 567 -21.92 -12.73 -16.96
N PRO A 568 -22.02 -13.90 -17.62
CA PRO A 568 -20.95 -14.40 -18.47
C PRO A 568 -20.65 -13.43 -19.62
N SER A 569 -19.36 -13.32 -19.94
CA SER A 569 -18.86 -12.59 -21.11
C SER A 569 -19.54 -13.13 -22.39
N PRO A 570 -19.97 -12.27 -23.34
CA PRO A 570 -20.73 -12.71 -24.52
C PRO A 570 -19.96 -13.56 -25.56
N PHE A 571 -18.72 -13.98 -25.32
CA PHE A 571 -17.86 -14.59 -26.34
C PHE A 571 -17.25 -15.91 -25.87
N GLU A 572 -18.03 -16.99 -25.95
CA GLU A 572 -17.57 -18.38 -25.77
C GLU A 572 -17.71 -19.15 -27.09
N ASP A 573 -16.59 -19.38 -27.80
CA ASP A 573 -16.51 -20.09 -29.09
C ASP A 573 -17.21 -21.48 -29.10
N ARG A 574 -17.30 -22.11 -27.93
CA ARG A 574 -17.97 -23.40 -27.73
C ARG A 574 -19.49 -23.33 -27.90
N VAL A 575 -20.13 -22.23 -27.54
CA VAL A 575 -21.59 -22.11 -27.61
C VAL A 575 -22.07 -22.17 -29.06
N ILE A 576 -21.41 -21.45 -29.96
CA ILE A 576 -21.79 -21.41 -31.38
C ILE A 576 -21.56 -22.77 -32.03
N THR A 577 -20.47 -23.45 -31.68
CA THR A 577 -20.18 -24.81 -32.14
C THR A 577 -21.30 -25.78 -31.74
N GLU A 578 -21.71 -25.76 -30.48
CA GLU A 578 -22.81 -26.61 -29.99
C GLU A 578 -24.17 -26.24 -30.60
N VAL A 579 -24.44 -24.95 -30.80
CA VAL A 579 -25.67 -24.49 -31.49
C VAL A 579 -25.72 -25.02 -32.91
N ARG A 580 -24.62 -24.88 -33.69
CA ARG A 580 -24.55 -25.33 -35.09
C ARG A 580 -24.71 -26.84 -35.23
N GLN A 581 -24.30 -27.64 -34.25
CA GLN A 581 -24.51 -29.09 -34.23
C GLN A 581 -25.96 -29.52 -33.93
N LEU A 582 -26.76 -28.63 -33.35
CA LEU A 582 -28.11 -28.93 -32.88
C LEU A 582 -29.21 -28.48 -33.86
N VAL A 583 -28.87 -27.74 -34.91
CA VAL A 583 -29.82 -27.21 -35.90
C VAL A 583 -29.35 -27.49 -37.32
N ASN A 584 -30.30 -27.56 -38.26
CA ASN A 584 -30.04 -27.58 -39.69
C ASN A 584 -30.72 -26.40 -40.39
N GLU A 585 -30.19 -26.00 -41.55
CA GLU A 585 -30.84 -25.00 -42.40
C GLU A 585 -32.24 -25.48 -42.82
N GLY A 586 -33.25 -24.61 -42.71
CA GLY A 586 -34.65 -24.93 -42.96
C GLY A 586 -35.44 -25.39 -41.71
N ASP A 587 -34.77 -25.71 -40.60
CA ASP A 587 -35.44 -26.11 -39.37
C ASP A 587 -36.37 -24.99 -38.84
N THR A 588 -37.51 -25.39 -38.26
CA THR A 588 -38.50 -24.46 -37.73
C THR A 588 -38.82 -24.77 -36.27
N PHE A 589 -38.55 -23.80 -35.38
CA PHE A 589 -38.72 -23.95 -33.93
C PHE A 589 -39.77 -22.99 -33.36
N THR A 590 -40.43 -23.40 -32.28
CA THR A 590 -41.17 -22.48 -31.40
C THR A 590 -40.22 -21.85 -30.39
N PRO A 591 -40.55 -20.70 -29.76
CA PRO A 591 -39.69 -20.07 -28.76
C PRO A 591 -39.32 -21.01 -27.60
N GLU A 592 -40.23 -21.92 -27.22
CA GLU A 592 -40.02 -22.87 -26.12
C GLU A 592 -38.98 -23.93 -26.50
N LYS A 593 -39.15 -24.58 -27.66
CA LYS A 593 -38.20 -25.58 -28.17
C LYS A 593 -36.81 -24.99 -28.42
N LEU A 594 -36.77 -23.74 -28.88
CA LEU A 594 -35.51 -23.06 -29.13
C LEU A 594 -34.77 -22.73 -27.82
N LYS A 595 -35.50 -22.36 -26.76
CA LYS A 595 -34.91 -22.21 -25.42
C LYS A 595 -34.36 -23.53 -24.89
N GLU A 596 -35.05 -24.65 -25.10
CA GLU A 596 -34.56 -25.98 -24.69
C GLU A 596 -33.29 -26.37 -25.46
N LEU A 597 -33.24 -26.09 -26.77
CA LEU A 597 -32.06 -26.32 -27.59
C LEU A 597 -30.88 -25.47 -27.13
N LEU A 598 -31.10 -24.16 -26.93
CA LEU A 598 -30.08 -23.25 -26.40
C LEU A 598 -29.62 -23.66 -25.00
N LYS A 599 -30.54 -24.12 -24.15
CA LYS A 599 -30.20 -24.68 -22.84
C LYS A 599 -29.21 -25.83 -22.98
N LYS A 600 -29.50 -26.77 -23.87
CA LYS A 600 -28.63 -27.92 -24.15
C LYS A 600 -27.27 -27.48 -24.72
N ALA A 601 -27.26 -26.49 -25.62
CA ALA A 601 -26.02 -25.94 -26.18
C ALA A 601 -25.18 -25.26 -25.08
N TYR A 602 -25.81 -24.47 -24.22
CA TYR A 602 -25.15 -23.79 -23.11
C TYR A 602 -24.59 -24.78 -22.09
N GLU A 603 -25.37 -25.80 -21.70
CA GLU A 603 -24.92 -26.86 -20.79
C GLU A 603 -23.68 -27.60 -21.34
N ARG A 604 -23.66 -27.93 -22.64
CA ARG A 604 -22.51 -28.59 -23.28
C ARG A 604 -21.30 -27.67 -23.43
N ALA A 605 -21.53 -26.38 -23.65
CA ALA A 605 -20.48 -25.39 -23.75
C ALA A 605 -19.90 -24.96 -22.37
N GLY A 606 -20.58 -25.28 -21.27
CA GLY A 606 -20.23 -24.80 -19.93
C GLY A 606 -20.76 -23.40 -19.62
N CYS A 607 -21.67 -22.87 -20.44
CA CYS A 607 -22.22 -21.52 -20.32
C CYS A 607 -23.33 -21.46 -19.26
N THR A 608 -23.25 -20.46 -18.36
CA THR A 608 -24.23 -20.25 -17.28
C THR A 608 -25.37 -19.30 -17.66
N LYS A 609 -25.40 -18.82 -18.91
CA LYS A 609 -26.44 -17.90 -19.44
C LYS A 609 -27.81 -18.57 -19.36
N THR A 610 -28.83 -17.85 -18.90
CA THR A 610 -30.22 -18.34 -18.97
C THR A 610 -30.74 -18.20 -20.41
N PRO A 611 -31.17 -19.27 -21.08
CA PRO A 611 -31.50 -19.25 -22.51
C PRO A 611 -32.77 -18.45 -22.81
N LYS A 612 -32.66 -17.52 -23.76
CA LYS A 612 -33.80 -16.84 -24.39
C LYS A 612 -33.87 -17.24 -25.86
N ALA A 613 -35.08 -17.39 -26.38
CA ALA A 613 -35.28 -17.76 -27.80
C ALA A 613 -34.62 -16.79 -28.78
N CYS A 614 -34.53 -15.50 -28.43
CA CYS A 614 -33.87 -14.48 -29.27
C CYS A 614 -32.35 -14.61 -29.29
N ASP A 615 -31.72 -15.30 -28.32
CA ASP A 615 -30.26 -15.45 -28.30
C ASP A 615 -29.74 -16.20 -29.54
N ILE A 616 -30.60 -16.97 -30.24
CA ILE A 616 -30.21 -17.68 -31.46
C ILE A 616 -29.71 -16.72 -32.56
N GLU A 617 -30.21 -15.47 -32.56
CA GLU A 617 -29.89 -14.45 -33.56
C GLU A 617 -28.44 -13.98 -33.46
N ASP A 618 -27.84 -14.10 -32.28
CA ASP A 618 -26.45 -13.75 -32.02
C ASP A 618 -25.50 -14.77 -32.68
N TYR A 619 -25.95 -16.01 -32.83
CA TYR A 619 -25.11 -17.14 -33.24
C TYR A 619 -25.28 -17.53 -34.72
N ILE A 620 -26.51 -17.47 -35.23
CA ILE A 620 -26.87 -17.94 -36.58
C ILE A 620 -27.96 -17.06 -37.20
N THR A 621 -28.13 -17.10 -38.53
CA THR A 621 -29.14 -16.29 -39.21
C THR A 621 -30.52 -16.97 -39.17
N VAL A 622 -31.48 -16.31 -38.51
CA VAL A 622 -32.86 -16.79 -38.38
C VAL A 622 -33.88 -15.81 -38.93
N LYS A 623 -35.01 -16.34 -39.40
CA LYS A 623 -36.19 -15.57 -39.77
C LYS A 623 -37.31 -15.78 -38.77
N LYS A 624 -37.76 -14.69 -38.15
CA LYS A 624 -38.98 -14.68 -37.34
C LYS A 624 -40.20 -14.72 -38.27
N THR A 625 -41.06 -15.70 -38.05
CA THR A 625 -42.35 -15.83 -38.75
C THR A 625 -43.49 -15.98 -37.74
N GLN A 626 -44.71 -15.76 -38.20
CA GLN A 626 -45.90 -16.00 -37.41
C GLN A 626 -46.79 -16.99 -38.17
N ASP A 627 -47.21 -18.04 -37.48
CA ASP A 627 -48.15 -19.01 -38.02
C ASP A 627 -49.51 -18.33 -38.24
N ARG A 628 -49.95 -18.24 -39.51
CA ARG A 628 -51.19 -17.55 -39.88
C ARG A 628 -52.46 -18.19 -39.29
N LYS A 629 -52.41 -19.47 -38.90
CA LYS A 629 -53.57 -20.20 -38.34
C LYS A 629 -53.62 -20.13 -36.81
N THR A 630 -52.46 -20.15 -36.14
CA THR A 630 -52.39 -20.24 -34.67
C THR A 630 -51.91 -18.96 -33.99
N GLY A 631 -51.42 -17.97 -34.74
CA GLY A 631 -50.87 -16.72 -34.22
C GLY A 631 -49.53 -16.88 -33.48
N LYS A 632 -49.00 -18.11 -33.37
CA LYS A 632 -47.76 -18.41 -32.64
C LYS A 632 -46.53 -17.98 -33.44
N ARG A 633 -45.56 -17.38 -32.76
CA ARG A 633 -44.26 -17.01 -33.33
C ARG A 633 -43.43 -18.27 -33.60
N ARG A 634 -42.70 -18.30 -34.71
CA ARG A 634 -41.74 -19.35 -35.06
C ARG A 634 -40.43 -18.75 -35.54
N TYR A 635 -39.34 -19.46 -35.30
CA TYR A 635 -38.01 -19.15 -35.80
C TYR A 635 -37.66 -20.18 -36.87
N VAL A 636 -37.38 -19.72 -38.08
CA VAL A 636 -36.89 -20.54 -39.18
C VAL A 636 -35.39 -20.31 -39.31
N ILE A 637 -34.60 -21.38 -39.26
CA ILE A 637 -33.14 -21.30 -39.43
C ILE A 637 -32.86 -21.07 -40.91
N ASN A 638 -32.46 -19.85 -41.29
CA ASN A 638 -32.15 -19.52 -42.68
C ASN A 638 -30.72 -19.94 -43.04
N SER A 639 -29.79 -19.81 -42.11
CA SER A 639 -28.44 -20.33 -42.26
C SER A 639 -27.83 -20.61 -40.90
N ILE A 640 -26.95 -21.61 -40.84
CA ILE A 640 -26.12 -21.90 -39.65
C ILE A 640 -24.92 -20.93 -39.52
N TYR A 641 -24.70 -20.08 -40.52
CA TYR A 641 -23.71 -19.00 -40.51
C TYR A 641 -24.37 -17.66 -40.23
N GLN A 642 -23.59 -16.70 -39.72
CA GLN A 642 -24.07 -15.34 -39.49
C GLN A 642 -23.89 -14.51 -40.75
N LYS A 643 -25.00 -14.24 -41.45
CA LYS A 643 -25.05 -13.55 -42.74
C LYS A 643 -25.39 -12.05 -42.64
N ASN A 644 -25.70 -11.54 -41.46
CA ASN A 644 -26.07 -10.15 -41.28
C ASN A 644 -24.84 -9.24 -41.31
N ILE A 645 -24.95 -8.13 -42.04
CA ILE A 645 -23.90 -7.12 -42.22
C ILE A 645 -24.50 -5.71 -42.13
N SER A 646 -23.69 -4.72 -41.74
CA SER A 646 -24.11 -3.31 -41.75
C SER A 646 -24.02 -2.70 -43.14
N PHE A 647 -25.04 -1.92 -43.47
CA PHE A 647 -25.18 -1.11 -44.67
C PHE A 647 -25.40 0.36 -44.31
N PHE A 648 -24.62 1.25 -44.92
CA PHE A 648 -24.70 2.70 -44.75
C PHE A 648 -25.11 3.34 -46.08
N PRO A 649 -26.29 3.98 -46.16
CA PRO A 649 -26.75 4.63 -47.40
C PRO A 649 -25.79 5.72 -47.90
N HIS A 650 -25.09 6.41 -46.99
CA HIS A 650 -24.14 7.47 -47.29
C HIS A 650 -22.89 7.33 -46.42
N VAL A 651 -21.71 7.51 -47.02
CA VAL A 651 -20.43 7.31 -46.33
C VAL A 651 -20.18 8.32 -45.20
N TRP A 652 -20.72 9.53 -45.34
CA TRP A 652 -20.58 10.62 -44.37
C TRP A 652 -21.62 10.58 -43.23
N LEU A 653 -22.51 9.57 -43.20
CA LEU A 653 -23.51 9.38 -42.14
C LEU A 653 -23.22 8.08 -41.37
N PRO A 654 -22.22 8.09 -40.46
CA PRO A 654 -21.75 6.88 -39.78
C PRO A 654 -22.78 6.26 -38.81
N ASN A 655 -23.88 6.96 -38.49
CA ASN A 655 -24.87 6.53 -37.49
C ASN A 655 -26.21 6.07 -38.09
N THR A 656 -26.31 5.94 -39.43
CA THR A 656 -27.55 5.52 -40.11
C THR A 656 -27.47 4.07 -40.62
N HIS A 657 -26.80 3.20 -39.87
CA HIS A 657 -26.64 1.81 -40.29
C HIS A 657 -28.02 1.15 -40.44
N LYS A 658 -28.13 0.29 -41.46
CA LYS A 658 -29.23 -0.67 -41.60
C LYS A 658 -28.61 -2.06 -41.68
N GLU A 659 -29.33 -3.04 -41.19
CA GLU A 659 -28.93 -4.44 -41.36
C GLU A 659 -29.44 -4.98 -42.69
N ILE A 660 -28.53 -5.63 -43.44
CA ILE A 660 -28.88 -6.43 -44.62
C ILE A 660 -28.16 -7.77 -44.53
N THR A 661 -28.63 -8.78 -45.27
CA THR A 661 -27.88 -10.02 -45.42
C THR A 661 -26.84 -9.92 -46.54
N ILE A 662 -25.76 -10.69 -46.45
CA ILE A 662 -24.75 -10.80 -47.50
C ILE A 662 -25.37 -11.21 -48.85
N ASP A 663 -26.36 -12.10 -48.84
CA ASP A 663 -27.13 -12.50 -50.02
C ASP A 663 -27.85 -11.31 -50.67
N ARG A 664 -28.46 -10.45 -49.84
CA ARG A 664 -29.15 -9.25 -50.33
C ARG A 664 -28.19 -8.21 -50.87
N PHE A 665 -27.01 -8.08 -50.26
CA PHE A 665 -25.91 -7.26 -50.76
C PHE A 665 -25.47 -7.70 -52.17
N LEU A 666 -25.23 -9.00 -52.36
CA LEU A 666 -24.86 -9.57 -53.66
C LEU A 666 -25.97 -9.41 -54.71
N ASP A 667 -27.23 -9.55 -54.31
CA ASP A 667 -28.38 -9.30 -55.20
C ASP A 667 -28.41 -7.86 -55.70
N ILE A 668 -28.06 -6.90 -54.84
CA ILE A 668 -27.99 -5.48 -55.21
C ILE A 668 -26.82 -5.24 -56.17
N ILE A 669 -25.65 -5.83 -55.93
CA ILE A 669 -24.51 -5.71 -56.85
C ILE A 669 -24.82 -6.29 -58.22
N GLN A 670 -25.46 -7.46 -58.26
CA GLN A 670 -25.74 -8.16 -59.52
C GLN A 670 -26.82 -7.47 -60.35
N LYS A 671 -27.87 -6.95 -59.70
CA LYS A 671 -29.01 -6.32 -60.38
C LYS A 671 -28.82 -4.82 -60.59
N GLY A 672 -28.05 -4.15 -59.73
CA GLY A 672 -27.79 -2.71 -59.78
C GLY A 672 -28.98 -1.80 -59.48
N THR A 673 -30.13 -2.35 -59.08
CA THR A 673 -31.42 -1.64 -59.02
C THR A 673 -31.65 -0.79 -57.77
N TYR A 674 -30.71 -0.77 -56.82
CA TYR A 674 -30.86 0.07 -55.63
C TYR A 674 -30.75 1.55 -56.00
N SER A 675 -31.72 2.35 -55.59
CA SER A 675 -31.74 3.79 -55.85
C SER A 675 -31.04 4.57 -54.75
N THR A 676 -30.11 5.43 -55.14
CA THR A 676 -29.38 6.38 -54.29
C THR A 676 -29.80 7.80 -54.62
N SER A 677 -29.95 8.65 -53.60
CA SER A 677 -30.39 10.04 -53.76
C SER A 677 -29.37 11.03 -53.22
N LYS A 678 -29.17 12.13 -53.95
CA LYS A 678 -28.36 13.27 -53.53
C LYS A 678 -29.10 14.56 -53.92
N GLY A 679 -29.55 15.31 -52.92
CA GLY A 679 -30.43 16.47 -53.13
C GLY A 679 -31.75 16.05 -53.78
N GLN A 680 -32.11 16.66 -54.91
CA GLN A 680 -33.32 16.31 -55.69
C GLN A 680 -33.08 15.21 -56.74
N GLN A 681 -31.85 14.73 -56.90
CA GLN A 681 -31.51 13.72 -57.90
C GLN A 681 -31.60 12.31 -57.32
N ASN A 682 -32.15 11.38 -58.10
CA ASN A 682 -32.25 9.96 -57.76
C ASN A 682 -31.66 9.14 -58.92
N ARG A 683 -30.74 8.22 -58.63
CA ARG A 683 -30.04 7.39 -59.61
C ARG A 683 -29.92 5.96 -59.11
N THR A 684 -29.82 4.98 -59.99
CA THR A 684 -29.52 3.60 -59.57
C THR A 684 -28.02 3.40 -59.35
N ILE A 685 -27.63 2.40 -58.56
CA ILE A 685 -26.21 2.03 -58.42
C ILE A 685 -25.60 1.68 -59.78
N ALA A 686 -26.36 1.00 -60.67
CA ALA A 686 -25.89 0.72 -62.02
C ALA A 686 -25.51 1.99 -62.80
N ASP A 687 -26.38 3.00 -62.80
CA ASP A 687 -26.13 4.27 -63.50
C ASP A 687 -24.86 4.96 -62.99
N VAL A 688 -24.71 5.02 -61.66
CA VAL A 688 -23.56 5.65 -61.01
C VAL A 688 -22.27 4.89 -61.32
N ILE A 689 -22.28 3.56 -61.28
CA ILE A 689 -21.09 2.74 -61.54
C ILE A 689 -20.67 2.80 -63.01
N ILE A 690 -21.62 2.77 -63.95
CA ILE A 690 -21.33 2.95 -65.38
C ILE A 690 -20.66 4.29 -65.62
N GLU A 691 -21.14 5.36 -64.97
CA GLU A 691 -20.52 6.67 -65.06
C GLU A 691 -19.11 6.68 -64.44
N ILE A 692 -18.92 6.10 -63.24
CA ILE A 692 -17.61 5.99 -62.58
C ILE A 692 -16.60 5.25 -63.47
N ARG A 693 -17.00 4.15 -64.12
CA ARG A 693 -16.12 3.37 -65.01
C ARG A 693 -15.77 4.11 -66.31
N GLY A 694 -16.54 5.12 -66.69
CA GLY A 694 -16.25 5.98 -67.83
C GLY A 694 -15.33 7.16 -67.53
N LYS A 695 -14.94 7.36 -66.26
CA LYS A 695 -14.04 8.44 -65.84
C LYS A 695 -12.59 7.97 -65.77
N THR A 696 -11.65 8.88 -66.01
CA THR A 696 -10.20 8.61 -65.94
C THR A 696 -9.51 9.36 -64.80
N ASP A 697 -10.13 10.41 -64.25
CA ASP A 697 -9.57 11.20 -63.15
C ASP A 697 -9.81 10.50 -61.80
N PRO A 698 -8.76 10.07 -61.08
CA PRO A 698 -8.87 9.42 -59.78
C PRO A 698 -9.62 10.24 -58.71
N ASP A 699 -9.47 11.57 -58.72
CA ASP A 699 -10.10 12.44 -57.73
C ASP A 699 -11.61 12.57 -57.97
N GLU A 700 -12.01 12.68 -59.24
CA GLU A 700 -13.42 12.67 -59.64
C GLU A 700 -14.07 11.32 -59.30
N ILE A 701 -13.40 10.20 -59.59
CA ILE A 701 -13.84 8.86 -59.24
C ILE A 701 -14.02 8.72 -57.72
N ALA A 702 -13.04 9.14 -56.92
CA ALA A 702 -13.09 9.04 -55.46
C ALA A 702 -14.24 9.89 -54.89
N LYS A 703 -14.47 11.09 -55.45
CA LYS A 703 -15.58 11.96 -55.07
C LYS A 703 -16.93 11.34 -55.40
N MET A 704 -17.10 10.80 -56.62
CA MET A 704 -18.33 10.13 -57.03
C MET A 704 -18.66 8.91 -56.16
N LYS A 705 -17.65 8.08 -55.85
CA LYS A 705 -17.81 6.95 -54.92
C LYS A 705 -18.34 7.42 -53.57
N LYS A 706 -17.70 8.42 -52.97
CA LYS A 706 -18.12 8.99 -51.67
C LYS A 706 -19.53 9.55 -51.72
N ASP A 707 -19.86 10.28 -52.78
CA ASP A 707 -21.09 11.06 -52.94
C ASP A 707 -22.35 10.21 -53.20
N TRP A 708 -22.21 9.11 -53.93
CA TRP A 708 -23.35 8.38 -54.48
C TRP A 708 -23.44 6.93 -54.03
N LEU A 709 -22.30 6.27 -53.75
CA LEU A 709 -22.30 4.85 -53.47
C LEU A 709 -22.50 4.58 -51.98
N PRO A 710 -23.46 3.71 -51.63
CA PRO A 710 -23.54 3.18 -50.28
C PRO A 710 -22.31 2.35 -49.91
N VAL A 711 -22.16 2.08 -48.61
CA VAL A 711 -21.06 1.26 -48.06
C VAL A 711 -21.61 0.12 -47.22
N ALA A 712 -21.04 -1.09 -47.37
CA ALA A 712 -21.30 -2.23 -46.50
C ALA A 712 -20.04 -2.59 -45.69
N CYS A 713 -20.21 -2.89 -44.40
CA CYS A 713 -19.15 -3.50 -43.59
C CYS A 713 -19.36 -5.01 -43.60
N ILE A 714 -18.60 -5.72 -44.41
CA ILE A 714 -18.83 -7.15 -44.68
C ILE A 714 -18.63 -8.00 -43.43
N ASN A 715 -17.69 -7.61 -42.56
CA ASN A 715 -17.28 -8.43 -41.43
C ASN A 715 -18.30 -8.49 -40.29
N GLY A 716 -19.39 -7.71 -40.32
CA GLY A 716 -20.38 -7.72 -39.25
C GLY A 716 -21.42 -6.62 -39.29
N VAL A 717 -22.29 -6.64 -38.30
CA VAL A 717 -23.19 -5.54 -37.96
C VAL A 717 -22.48 -4.63 -36.96
N PHE A 718 -22.50 -3.34 -37.26
CA PHE A 718 -21.93 -2.27 -36.46
C PHE A 718 -22.95 -1.16 -36.26
N GLU A 719 -23.04 -0.66 -35.03
CA GLU A 719 -23.87 0.51 -34.71
C GLU A 719 -23.34 1.78 -35.37
N THR A 720 -22.01 1.92 -35.40
CA THR A 720 -21.28 2.97 -36.10
C THR A 720 -20.11 2.35 -36.86
N LYS A 721 -19.60 3.01 -37.90
CA LYS A 721 -18.52 2.48 -38.76
C LYS A 721 -17.13 2.52 -38.07
N HIS A 722 -17.01 1.81 -36.94
CA HIS A 722 -15.81 1.69 -36.11
C HIS A 722 -15.67 0.26 -35.56
N ASP A 723 -14.45 -0.26 -35.46
CA ASP A 723 -14.16 -1.65 -35.06
C ASP A 723 -14.78 -2.01 -33.70
N HIS A 724 -14.80 -1.07 -32.76
CA HIS A 724 -15.34 -1.27 -31.41
C HIS A 724 -16.87 -1.20 -31.29
N SER A 725 -17.56 -0.86 -32.39
CA SER A 725 -19.02 -0.78 -32.47
C SER A 725 -19.66 -2.03 -33.08
N ILE A 726 -18.90 -3.12 -33.24
CA ILE A 726 -19.46 -4.38 -33.71
C ILE A 726 -20.46 -4.95 -32.69
N THR A 727 -21.66 -5.25 -33.15
CA THR A 727 -22.74 -5.88 -32.37
C THR A 727 -22.92 -7.34 -32.75
N THR A 728 -22.61 -7.69 -34.00
CA THR A 728 -22.71 -9.06 -34.52
C THR A 728 -21.56 -9.31 -35.48
N TYR A 729 -20.73 -10.31 -35.21
CA TYR A 729 -19.65 -10.71 -36.11
C TYR A 729 -20.20 -11.64 -37.20
N SER A 730 -20.00 -11.27 -38.47
CA SER A 730 -20.45 -12.10 -39.59
C SER A 730 -19.49 -13.26 -39.83
N SER A 731 -19.97 -14.29 -40.52
CA SER A 731 -19.14 -15.40 -41.01
C SER A 731 -18.46 -15.07 -42.35
N PHE A 732 -18.32 -13.79 -42.70
CA PHE A 732 -17.81 -13.34 -44.00
C PHE A 732 -16.69 -12.33 -43.85
N VAL A 733 -15.74 -12.39 -44.78
CA VAL A 733 -14.70 -11.37 -44.94
C VAL A 733 -14.47 -11.07 -46.41
N ALA A 734 -14.11 -9.84 -46.73
CA ALA A 734 -13.83 -9.43 -48.11
C ALA A 734 -12.34 -9.25 -48.32
N LEU A 735 -11.79 -9.94 -49.34
CA LEU A 735 -10.43 -9.72 -49.84
C LEU A 735 -10.50 -8.85 -51.10
N ASP A 736 -9.65 -7.83 -51.15
CA ASP A 736 -9.55 -6.88 -52.26
C ASP A 736 -8.36 -7.23 -53.15
N TYR A 737 -8.58 -7.23 -54.46
CA TYR A 737 -7.53 -7.41 -55.44
C TYR A 737 -7.63 -6.27 -56.45
N ASP A 738 -6.57 -5.48 -56.55
CA ASP A 738 -6.49 -4.29 -57.39
C ASP A 738 -5.20 -4.33 -58.23
N HIS A 739 -5.02 -3.37 -59.15
CA HIS A 739 -3.81 -3.26 -59.99
C HIS A 739 -3.55 -4.42 -60.97
N PHE A 740 -4.60 -5.06 -61.48
CA PHE A 740 -4.46 -6.03 -62.58
C PHE A 740 -3.86 -5.38 -63.83
N ALA A 741 -2.94 -6.08 -64.49
CA ALA A 741 -2.29 -5.60 -65.71
C ALA A 741 -3.26 -5.45 -66.89
N ASP A 742 -4.18 -6.40 -67.03
CA ASP A 742 -5.22 -6.43 -68.06
C ASP A 742 -6.42 -7.30 -67.62
N ASP A 743 -7.50 -7.29 -68.41
CA ASP A 743 -8.69 -8.10 -68.14
C ASP A 743 -8.41 -9.62 -68.18
N VAL A 744 -7.36 -10.07 -68.89
CA VAL A 744 -6.99 -11.49 -68.96
C VAL A 744 -6.39 -11.96 -67.63
N ALA A 745 -5.53 -11.14 -67.01
CA ALA A 745 -4.99 -11.38 -65.68
C ALA A 745 -6.10 -11.42 -64.63
N LYS A 746 -7.05 -10.47 -64.73
CA LYS A 746 -8.23 -10.41 -63.85
C LYS A 746 -9.10 -11.67 -63.95
N GLU A 747 -9.39 -12.15 -65.17
CA GLU A 747 -10.17 -13.39 -65.35
C GLU A 747 -9.42 -14.63 -64.85
N LYS A 748 -8.10 -14.73 -65.06
CA LYS A 748 -7.28 -15.81 -64.48
C LYS A 748 -7.32 -15.81 -62.95
N ALA A 749 -7.27 -14.63 -62.32
CA ALA A 749 -7.40 -14.50 -60.88
C ALA A 749 -8.79 -14.94 -60.38
N LYS A 750 -9.87 -14.55 -61.09
CA LYS A 750 -11.22 -15.05 -60.80
C LYS A 750 -11.26 -16.57 -60.88
N ASP A 751 -10.71 -17.18 -61.94
CA ASP A 751 -10.71 -18.64 -62.12
C ASP A 751 -9.87 -19.38 -61.08
N HIS A 752 -8.76 -18.80 -60.62
CA HIS A 752 -7.99 -19.33 -59.51
C HIS A 752 -8.80 -19.30 -58.20
N LEU A 753 -9.40 -18.16 -57.86
CA LEU A 753 -10.18 -17.99 -56.63
C LEU A 753 -11.41 -18.90 -56.59
N LYS A 754 -12.06 -19.17 -57.73
CA LYS A 754 -13.18 -20.12 -57.84
C LYS A 754 -12.84 -21.56 -57.42
N GLN A 755 -11.56 -21.92 -57.36
CA GLN A 755 -11.12 -23.27 -56.96
C GLN A 755 -11.23 -23.50 -55.45
N PHE A 756 -11.29 -22.44 -54.65
CA PHE A 756 -11.39 -22.55 -53.19
C PHE A 756 -12.86 -22.71 -52.76
N PRO A 757 -13.22 -23.78 -52.02
CA PRO A 757 -14.60 -24.04 -51.64
C PRO A 757 -15.16 -22.99 -50.68
N PHE A 758 -14.30 -22.27 -49.96
CA PHE A 758 -14.65 -21.18 -49.05
C PHE A 758 -14.82 -19.82 -49.70
N VAL A 759 -14.50 -19.67 -50.98
CA VAL A 759 -14.83 -18.45 -51.72
C VAL A 759 -16.33 -18.49 -52.01
N TYR A 760 -17.04 -17.52 -51.44
CA TYR A 760 -18.49 -17.43 -51.46
C TYR A 760 -19.01 -16.70 -52.71
N ALA A 761 -18.37 -15.58 -53.06
CA ALA A 761 -18.72 -14.80 -54.25
C ALA A 761 -17.52 -13.98 -54.74
N ILE A 762 -17.48 -13.70 -56.04
CA ILE A 762 -16.47 -12.84 -56.68
C ILE A 762 -17.18 -11.82 -57.56
N PHE A 763 -16.83 -10.54 -57.42
CA PHE A 763 -17.39 -9.46 -58.23
C PHE A 763 -16.39 -8.33 -58.47
N GLU A 764 -16.61 -7.54 -59.52
CA GLU A 764 -15.75 -6.40 -59.85
C GLU A 764 -15.91 -5.21 -58.90
N THR A 765 -14.82 -4.51 -58.59
CA THR A 765 -14.84 -3.28 -57.79
C THR A 765 -15.56 -2.15 -58.55
N PRO A 766 -15.97 -1.05 -57.86
CA PRO A 766 -16.68 0.04 -58.51
C PRO A 766 -15.95 0.68 -59.70
N SER A 767 -14.62 0.68 -59.71
CA SER A 767 -13.81 1.18 -60.83
C SER A 767 -13.70 0.21 -62.01
N GLY A 768 -14.05 -1.07 -61.85
CA GLY A 768 -13.93 -2.10 -62.90
C GLY A 768 -12.52 -2.68 -63.08
N HIS A 769 -11.50 -2.06 -62.48
CA HIS A 769 -10.10 -2.48 -62.59
C HIS A 769 -9.65 -3.51 -61.52
N GLY A 770 -10.48 -3.79 -60.53
CA GLY A 770 -10.19 -4.75 -59.46
C GLY A 770 -11.33 -5.75 -59.26
N ILE A 771 -11.09 -6.77 -58.43
CA ILE A 771 -12.10 -7.75 -58.01
C ILE A 771 -12.11 -7.86 -56.48
N LYS A 772 -13.28 -8.17 -55.92
CA LYS A 772 -13.45 -8.54 -54.53
C LYS A 772 -13.87 -10.00 -54.42
N ALA A 773 -13.21 -10.73 -53.55
CA ALA A 773 -13.60 -12.08 -53.17
C ALA A 773 -14.19 -12.06 -51.76
N LEU A 774 -15.45 -12.50 -51.63
CA LEU A 774 -16.05 -12.75 -50.32
C LEU A 774 -15.71 -14.17 -49.89
N ILE A 775 -15.15 -14.30 -48.69
CA ILE A 775 -14.76 -15.57 -48.09
C ILE A 775 -15.74 -15.91 -46.98
N LEU A 776 -16.26 -17.14 -46.98
CA LEU A 776 -17.01 -17.73 -45.89
C LEU A 776 -16.03 -18.38 -44.90
N HIS A 777 -16.15 -18.08 -43.61
CA HIS A 777 -15.31 -18.65 -42.56
C HIS A 777 -16.14 -19.11 -41.36
N ASP A 778 -15.60 -20.03 -40.56
CA ASP A 778 -16.28 -20.53 -39.36
C ASP A 778 -15.89 -19.81 -38.07
N SER A 779 -14.87 -18.92 -38.10
CA SER A 779 -14.47 -18.08 -36.96
C SER A 779 -15.64 -17.26 -36.42
N VAL A 780 -15.74 -17.23 -35.10
CA VAL A 780 -16.86 -16.61 -34.37
C VAL A 780 -16.44 -15.48 -33.43
N ASN A 781 -15.14 -15.29 -33.23
CA ASN A 781 -14.60 -14.27 -32.34
C ASN A 781 -14.00 -13.13 -33.17
N PRO A 782 -14.54 -11.90 -33.09
CA PRO A 782 -13.99 -10.75 -33.80
C PRO A 782 -12.56 -10.40 -33.37
N GLU A 783 -12.12 -10.75 -32.15
CA GLU A 783 -10.73 -10.52 -31.71
C GLU A 783 -9.72 -11.34 -32.54
N HIS A 784 -10.17 -12.44 -33.14
CA HIS A 784 -9.33 -13.27 -34.01
C HIS A 784 -9.33 -12.78 -35.47
N HIS A 785 -10.02 -11.69 -35.81
CA HIS A 785 -10.17 -11.24 -37.19
C HIS A 785 -8.82 -10.96 -37.87
N PHE A 786 -7.88 -10.31 -37.18
CA PHE A 786 -6.54 -10.08 -37.72
C PHE A 786 -5.81 -11.39 -38.07
N ASN A 787 -5.94 -12.39 -37.19
CA ASN A 787 -5.32 -13.69 -37.36
C ASN A 787 -5.92 -14.42 -38.59
N LEU A 788 -7.25 -14.47 -38.64
CA LEU A 788 -8.01 -15.01 -39.77
C LEU A 788 -7.65 -14.32 -41.08
N PHE A 789 -7.69 -13.00 -41.11
CA PHE A 789 -7.40 -12.21 -42.30
C PHE A 789 -5.99 -12.48 -42.82
N THR A 790 -5.00 -12.54 -41.92
CA THR A 790 -3.61 -12.84 -42.26
C THR A 790 -3.45 -14.25 -42.84
N GLN A 791 -4.17 -15.24 -42.31
CA GLN A 791 -4.16 -16.60 -42.89
C GLN A 791 -4.77 -16.61 -44.29
N LEU A 792 -5.90 -15.93 -44.48
CA LEU A 792 -6.56 -15.85 -45.78
C LEU A 792 -5.72 -15.12 -46.82
N LEU A 793 -4.97 -14.08 -46.46
CA LEU A 793 -4.00 -13.43 -47.36
C LEU A 793 -2.91 -14.39 -47.82
N LYS A 794 -2.47 -15.32 -46.95
CA LYS A 794 -1.47 -16.34 -47.30
C LYS A 794 -2.06 -17.42 -48.21
N VAL A 795 -3.27 -17.90 -47.89
CA VAL A 795 -3.93 -19.00 -48.63
C VAL A 795 -4.41 -18.53 -50.00
N CYS A 796 -5.00 -17.33 -50.08
CA CYS A 796 -5.53 -16.75 -51.32
C CYS A 796 -4.52 -15.80 -52.00
N SER A 797 -3.22 -16.02 -51.77
CA SER A 797 -2.19 -15.08 -52.21
C SER A 797 -2.13 -14.98 -53.74
N LEU A 798 -2.32 -13.76 -54.25
CA LEU A 798 -2.10 -13.38 -55.63
C LEU A 798 -1.25 -12.09 -55.66
N PRO A 799 -0.47 -11.83 -56.71
CA PRO A 799 0.31 -10.58 -56.83
C PRO A 799 -0.52 -9.31 -56.64
N GLU A 800 -1.80 -9.36 -57.01
CA GLU A 800 -2.74 -8.24 -57.00
C GLU A 800 -3.49 -8.04 -55.68
N ILE A 801 -3.23 -8.87 -54.65
CA ILE A 801 -3.94 -8.77 -53.36
C ILE A 801 -3.51 -7.53 -52.57
N ASP A 802 -4.49 -6.74 -52.09
CA ASP A 802 -4.21 -5.65 -51.16
C ASP A 802 -4.02 -6.21 -49.74
N ASN A 803 -2.80 -6.09 -49.21
CA ASN A 803 -2.40 -6.62 -47.91
C ASN A 803 -2.38 -5.57 -46.79
N VAL A 804 -2.85 -4.34 -47.05
CA VAL A 804 -2.62 -3.19 -46.16
C VAL A 804 -3.70 -3.04 -45.08
N VAL A 805 -4.86 -3.69 -45.21
CA VAL A 805 -6.05 -3.34 -44.42
C VAL A 805 -6.70 -4.55 -43.76
N SER A 806 -6.65 -4.61 -42.43
CA SER A 806 -7.21 -5.69 -41.60
C SER A 806 -8.32 -5.23 -40.63
N ASP A 807 -8.87 -4.03 -40.83
CA ASP A 807 -9.84 -3.45 -39.91
C ASP A 807 -11.18 -4.19 -39.95
N ILE A 808 -11.74 -4.44 -38.77
CA ILE A 808 -12.98 -5.21 -38.66
C ILE A 808 -14.14 -4.40 -39.26
N SER A 809 -14.19 -3.08 -39.06
CA SER A 809 -15.23 -2.21 -39.60
C SER A 809 -15.01 -1.73 -41.03
N ARG A 810 -14.08 -2.36 -41.77
CA ARG A 810 -13.74 -1.94 -43.14
C ARG A 810 -14.97 -1.89 -44.03
N GLY A 811 -15.31 -0.66 -44.43
CA GLY A 811 -16.42 -0.39 -45.33
C GLY A 811 -16.04 -0.60 -46.79
N GLN A 812 -16.87 -1.33 -47.51
CA GLN A 812 -16.78 -1.61 -48.93
C GLN A 812 -17.87 -0.84 -49.67
N PHE A 813 -17.50 -0.05 -50.68
CA PHE A 813 -18.48 0.59 -51.55
C PHE A 813 -19.28 -0.44 -52.34
N PHE A 814 -20.57 -0.17 -52.54
CA PHE A 814 -21.39 -0.96 -53.44
C PHE A 814 -20.86 -0.84 -54.86
N SER A 815 -20.90 -1.96 -55.59
CA SER A 815 -20.52 -2.04 -56.99
C SER A 815 -21.73 -2.44 -57.84
N TYR A 816 -21.51 -2.56 -59.16
CA TYR A 816 -22.44 -3.15 -60.10
C TYR A 816 -21.69 -4.12 -61.01
N ASP A 817 -22.07 -5.40 -60.95
CA ASP A 817 -21.46 -6.46 -61.76
C ASP A 817 -22.52 -7.52 -62.14
N PRO A 818 -23.10 -7.44 -63.35
CA PRO A 818 -24.01 -8.46 -63.86
C PRO A 818 -23.40 -9.86 -63.93
N GLY A 819 -22.07 -9.94 -64.09
CA GLY A 819 -21.27 -11.16 -64.19
C GLY A 819 -20.80 -11.71 -62.85
N LEU A 820 -21.26 -11.15 -61.72
CA LEU A 820 -20.94 -11.61 -60.38
C LEU A 820 -21.11 -13.13 -60.26
N TRP A 821 -20.04 -13.81 -59.83
CA TRP A 821 -20.05 -15.24 -59.61
C TRP A 821 -20.37 -15.56 -58.14
N ARG A 822 -21.24 -16.55 -57.91
CA ARG A 822 -21.54 -17.10 -56.58
C ARG A 822 -21.22 -18.59 -56.58
N ASN A 823 -20.62 -19.06 -55.49
CA ASN A 823 -20.39 -20.48 -55.30
C ASN A 823 -21.72 -21.19 -55.01
N PRO A 824 -22.11 -22.21 -55.80
CA PRO A 824 -23.36 -22.93 -55.58
C PRO A 824 -23.37 -23.80 -54.32
N SER A 825 -22.20 -24.18 -53.80
CA SER A 825 -22.05 -25.03 -52.63
C SER A 825 -20.80 -24.62 -51.82
N PRO A 826 -20.85 -23.48 -51.11
CA PRO A 826 -19.71 -22.99 -50.35
C PRO A 826 -19.48 -23.81 -49.06
N GLU A 827 -18.21 -24.10 -48.75
CA GLU A 827 -17.78 -24.70 -47.48
C GLU A 827 -16.94 -23.69 -46.70
N ALA A 828 -17.18 -23.50 -45.40
CA ALA A 828 -16.46 -22.47 -44.65
C ALA A 828 -14.97 -22.77 -44.52
N PHE A 829 -14.13 -21.74 -44.63
CA PHE A 829 -12.73 -21.81 -44.24
C PHE A 829 -12.65 -22.13 -42.75
N HIS A 830 -11.99 -23.24 -42.41
CA HIS A 830 -11.77 -23.65 -41.04
C HIS A 830 -10.68 -22.79 -40.40
N PHE A 831 -11.04 -21.97 -39.43
CA PHE A 831 -10.11 -21.11 -38.72
C PHE A 831 -9.52 -21.81 -37.49
N GLU A 832 -8.20 -21.96 -37.50
CA GLU A 832 -7.43 -22.33 -36.31
C GLU A 832 -6.57 -21.15 -35.88
N TYR A 833 -6.58 -20.82 -34.58
CA TYR A 833 -5.79 -19.70 -34.08
C TYR A 833 -4.28 -20.00 -34.15
N ASP A 834 -3.53 -19.21 -34.91
CA ASP A 834 -2.07 -19.30 -34.99
C ASP A 834 -1.41 -18.28 -34.02
N PRO A 835 -0.82 -18.72 -32.90
CA PRO A 835 -0.22 -17.81 -31.92
C PRO A 835 1.01 -17.05 -32.43
N SER A 836 1.59 -17.43 -33.57
CA SER A 836 2.71 -16.71 -34.19
C SER A 836 2.28 -15.42 -34.90
N ILE A 837 1.00 -15.30 -35.24
CA ILE A 837 0.44 -14.12 -35.91
C ILE A 837 0.01 -13.11 -34.85
N THR A 838 0.82 -12.08 -34.67
CA THR A 838 0.55 -10.97 -33.74
C THR A 838 0.16 -9.69 -34.50
N PRO A 839 -0.87 -8.95 -34.04
CA PRO A 839 -1.28 -7.71 -34.69
C PRO A 839 -0.17 -6.65 -34.61
N PRO A 840 0.10 -5.89 -35.69
CA PRO A 840 1.08 -4.82 -35.67
C PRO A 840 0.65 -3.73 -34.68
N SER A 841 1.64 -3.08 -34.04
CA SER A 841 1.40 -1.91 -33.19
C SER A 841 0.59 -0.85 -33.95
N PRO A 842 -0.41 -0.18 -33.32
CA PRO A 842 -1.37 0.65 -34.04
C PRO A 842 -0.68 1.78 -34.83
N LYS A 843 -0.83 1.75 -36.16
CA LYS A 843 -0.34 2.80 -37.07
C LYS A 843 -1.21 4.05 -36.93
N LYS A 844 -0.58 5.23 -37.05
CA LYS A 844 -1.23 6.55 -37.12
C LYS A 844 -2.16 6.60 -38.34
N GLU A 845 -3.47 6.67 -38.14
CA GLU A 845 -4.42 6.97 -39.22
C GLU A 845 -4.47 8.47 -39.52
N MET A 846 -4.44 8.79 -40.82
CA MET A 846 -4.67 10.11 -41.40
C MET A 846 -6.18 10.37 -41.51
N SER A 847 -6.64 11.58 -41.15
CA SER A 847 -7.99 12.06 -41.43
C SER A 847 -7.96 13.36 -42.25
N VAL A 848 -8.95 13.52 -43.13
CA VAL A 848 -9.14 14.61 -44.09
C VAL A 848 -10.22 15.58 -43.54
N ASN A 849 -9.98 16.89 -43.71
CA ASN A 849 -10.80 18.01 -43.23
C ASN A 849 -12.29 17.99 -43.65
N GLY A 850 -13.17 18.42 -42.73
CA GLY A 850 -14.56 18.83 -42.98
C GLY A 850 -15.16 19.56 -41.77
N GLU A 851 -15.80 20.70 -42.01
CA GLU A 851 -16.00 21.84 -41.10
C GLU A 851 -16.99 21.67 -39.93
N LYS A 852 -16.61 22.30 -38.79
CA LYS A 852 -17.41 22.95 -37.74
C LYS A 852 -18.75 22.33 -37.31
N GLY A 853 -18.75 21.81 -36.07
CA GLY A 853 -19.76 22.19 -35.07
C GLY A 853 -20.78 21.12 -34.65
N ILE A 854 -20.62 20.65 -33.39
CA ILE A 854 -21.66 20.25 -32.42
C ILE A 854 -22.79 19.35 -32.97
N VAL A 855 -22.70 18.04 -32.74
CA VAL A 855 -23.86 17.14 -32.82
C VAL A 855 -24.51 17.00 -31.44
N LYS A 856 -25.72 17.56 -31.29
CA LYS A 856 -26.65 17.21 -30.20
C LYS A 856 -27.08 15.75 -30.36
N LEU A 857 -26.68 14.90 -29.42
CA LEU A 857 -27.13 13.50 -29.32
C LEU A 857 -28.57 13.43 -28.81
N ASP A 858 -29.38 12.53 -29.37
CA ASP A 858 -30.74 12.28 -28.90
C ASP A 858 -30.76 11.50 -27.57
N SER A 859 -31.93 11.50 -26.94
CA SER A 859 -32.15 10.97 -25.59
C SER A 859 -32.02 9.44 -25.47
N GLY A 860 -32.02 8.69 -26.58
CA GLY A 860 -31.78 7.24 -26.60
C GLY A 860 -30.30 6.89 -26.70
N THR A 861 -29.58 7.62 -27.56
CA THR A 861 -28.13 7.50 -27.72
C THR A 861 -27.40 7.97 -26.47
N THR A 862 -27.95 8.98 -25.78
CA THR A 862 -27.47 9.39 -24.46
C THR A 862 -27.65 8.26 -23.44
N ALA A 863 -28.77 7.53 -23.43
CA ALA A 863 -28.98 6.44 -22.48
C ALA A 863 -28.07 5.23 -22.74
N PHE A 864 -27.77 4.92 -24.00
CA PHE A 864 -26.88 3.83 -24.39
C PHE A 864 -25.39 4.19 -24.20
N LEU A 865 -24.97 5.38 -24.64
CA LEU A 865 -23.63 5.91 -24.38
C LEU A 865 -23.40 6.14 -22.89
N HIS A 866 -24.40 6.55 -22.11
CA HIS A 866 -24.31 6.66 -20.65
C HIS A 866 -24.22 5.27 -19.98
N LYS A 867 -24.89 4.25 -20.53
CA LYS A 867 -24.78 2.86 -20.05
C LYS A 867 -23.40 2.24 -20.37
N LEU A 868 -22.81 2.62 -21.51
CA LEU A 868 -21.45 2.24 -21.94
C LEU A 868 -20.35 3.04 -21.23
N TRP A 869 -20.54 4.35 -21.02
CA TRP A 869 -19.66 5.23 -20.23
C TRP A 869 -19.59 4.79 -18.79
N GLU A 870 -20.70 4.31 -18.23
CA GLU A 870 -20.69 3.83 -16.87
C GLU A 870 -19.76 2.60 -16.72
N MET A 871 -19.56 1.73 -17.74
CA MET A 871 -18.83 0.44 -17.62
C MET A 871 -17.30 0.44 -17.81
N VAL A 872 -16.62 1.56 -18.11
CA VAL A 872 -15.14 1.54 -18.37
C VAL A 872 -14.45 2.82 -17.88
N LEU A 873 -13.55 2.68 -16.88
CA LEU A 873 -12.53 3.62 -16.33
C LEU A 873 -12.83 5.13 -16.35
N THR A 874 -12.61 5.83 -15.22
CA THR A 874 -12.72 7.31 -15.15
C THR A 874 -11.64 8.01 -16.00
N ASP A 875 -11.93 9.22 -16.50
CA ASP A 875 -10.97 10.01 -17.28
C ASP A 875 -9.63 10.18 -16.56
N ASP A 876 -9.67 10.46 -15.25
CA ASP A 876 -8.48 10.74 -14.45
C ASP A 876 -7.60 9.49 -14.29
N ALA A 877 -8.20 8.31 -14.12
CA ALA A 877 -7.47 7.03 -14.07
C ALA A 877 -6.80 6.67 -15.41
N VAL A 878 -7.41 7.08 -16.52
CA VAL A 878 -6.83 6.88 -17.86
C VAL A 878 -5.67 7.86 -18.09
N ILE A 879 -5.79 9.12 -17.66
CA ILE A 879 -4.71 10.12 -17.72
C ILE A 879 -3.49 9.66 -16.93
N GLU A 880 -3.68 9.17 -15.70
CA GLU A 880 -2.56 8.74 -14.84
C GLU A 880 -1.82 7.52 -15.38
N ARG A 881 -2.54 6.52 -15.90
CA ARG A 881 -1.92 5.34 -16.53
C ARG A 881 -1.07 5.73 -17.73
N LEU A 882 -1.59 6.64 -18.55
CA LEU A 882 -0.87 7.16 -19.71
C LEU A 882 0.34 7.99 -19.29
N ASP A 883 0.20 8.83 -18.27
CA ASP A 883 1.27 9.67 -17.73
C ASP A 883 2.44 8.83 -17.18
N LYS A 884 2.14 7.80 -16.37
CA LYS A 884 3.12 6.83 -15.87
C LYS A 884 3.84 6.13 -17.03
N HIS A 885 3.07 5.66 -18.03
CA HIS A 885 3.63 4.99 -19.20
C HIS A 885 4.58 5.89 -20.00
N TRP A 886 4.23 7.16 -20.22
CA TRP A 886 5.11 8.08 -20.93
C TRP A 886 6.38 8.41 -20.15
N HIS A 887 6.30 8.60 -18.83
CA HIS A 887 7.48 8.89 -18.02
C HIS A 887 8.45 7.70 -17.92
N GLU A 888 7.94 6.47 -17.89
CA GLU A 888 8.76 5.26 -17.82
C GLU A 888 9.33 4.83 -19.18
N GLN A 889 8.50 4.83 -20.22
CA GLN A 889 8.82 4.22 -21.52
C GLN A 889 9.18 5.24 -22.61
N LYS A 890 8.81 6.52 -22.43
CA LYS A 890 9.00 7.61 -23.41
C LYS A 890 9.45 8.94 -22.77
N PRO A 891 10.46 8.95 -21.88
CA PRO A 891 10.90 10.17 -21.18
C PRO A 891 11.40 11.28 -22.13
N GLU A 892 11.74 10.95 -23.38
CA GLU A 892 12.11 11.89 -24.42
C GLU A 892 11.01 12.90 -24.78
N TYR A 893 9.73 12.62 -24.50
CA TYR A 893 8.60 13.52 -24.78
C TYR A 893 8.62 14.81 -23.93
N PHE A 894 9.38 14.80 -22.82
CA PHE A 894 9.42 15.90 -21.84
C PHE A 894 10.74 16.72 -21.88
N LYS A 895 11.76 16.25 -22.61
CA LYS A 895 13.08 16.89 -22.69
C LYS A 895 13.07 18.18 -23.54
N VAL A 896 13.86 19.17 -23.12
CA VAL A 896 14.05 20.45 -23.85
C VAL A 896 14.62 20.14 -25.24
N GLY A 897 13.88 20.49 -26.30
CA GLY A 897 14.22 20.19 -27.70
C GLY A 897 13.21 19.27 -28.43
N ASN A 898 12.48 18.40 -27.71
CA ASN A 898 11.48 17.48 -28.27
C ASN A 898 10.05 17.72 -27.77
N ARG A 899 9.82 18.83 -27.06
CA ARG A 899 8.56 19.13 -26.37
C ARG A 899 7.36 19.27 -27.31
N HIS A 900 7.54 19.89 -28.47
CA HIS A 900 6.45 20.09 -29.44
C HIS A 900 5.96 18.76 -30.04
N SER A 901 6.89 17.86 -30.41
CA SER A 901 6.56 16.52 -30.90
C SER A 901 5.95 15.62 -29.82
N GLY A 902 6.44 15.72 -28.57
CA GLY A 902 5.88 14.99 -27.43
C GLY A 902 4.47 15.45 -27.10
N LEU A 903 4.25 16.77 -27.04
CA LEU A 903 2.95 17.39 -26.80
C LEU A 903 1.90 16.92 -27.81
N LEU A 904 2.24 16.88 -29.10
CA LEU A 904 1.32 16.47 -30.16
C LEU A 904 0.92 14.98 -30.05
N VAL A 905 1.86 14.11 -29.63
CA VAL A 905 1.58 12.68 -29.39
C VAL A 905 0.72 12.50 -28.15
N ILE A 906 1.07 13.14 -27.04
CA ILE A 906 0.34 13.06 -25.76
C ILE A 906 -1.10 13.55 -25.94
N THR A 907 -1.27 14.71 -26.57
CA THR A 907 -2.58 15.32 -26.81
C THR A 907 -3.45 14.43 -27.70
N GLY A 908 -2.88 13.84 -28.75
CA GLY A 908 -3.58 12.89 -29.62
C GLY A 908 -3.98 11.61 -28.89
N THR A 909 -3.13 11.09 -28.02
CA THR A 909 -3.45 9.90 -27.22
C THR A 909 -4.51 10.18 -26.16
N LEU A 910 -4.50 11.35 -25.50
CA LEU A 910 -5.56 11.76 -24.56
C LEU A 910 -6.92 11.88 -25.26
N CYS A 911 -6.94 12.46 -26.48
CA CYS A 911 -8.14 12.50 -27.31
C CYS A 911 -8.66 11.09 -27.61
N LYS A 912 -7.80 10.19 -28.11
CA LYS A 912 -8.16 8.80 -28.39
C LYS A 912 -8.60 8.03 -27.16
N ALA A 913 -8.03 8.32 -26.00
CA ALA A 913 -8.43 7.74 -24.73
C ALA A 913 -9.78 8.26 -24.20
N GLY A 914 -10.35 9.28 -24.86
CA GLY A 914 -11.68 9.82 -24.57
C GLY A 914 -11.70 10.81 -23.42
N ILE A 915 -10.57 11.48 -23.19
CA ILE A 915 -10.45 12.51 -22.16
C ILE A 915 -11.06 13.80 -22.69
N PRO A 916 -12.04 14.44 -22.01
CA PRO A 916 -12.60 15.71 -22.44
C PRO A 916 -11.51 16.78 -22.66
N GLN A 917 -11.67 17.60 -23.69
CA GLN A 917 -10.68 18.60 -24.11
C GLN A 917 -10.25 19.53 -22.96
N GLU A 918 -11.19 19.93 -22.10
CA GLU A 918 -10.92 20.75 -20.90
C GLU A 918 -9.99 20.05 -19.89
N LYS A 919 -10.19 18.75 -19.67
CA LYS A 919 -9.34 17.94 -18.77
C LYS A 919 -7.96 17.68 -19.37
N ALA A 920 -7.90 17.40 -20.67
CA ALA A 920 -6.63 17.26 -21.37
C ALA A 920 -5.85 18.58 -21.35
N LYS A 921 -6.52 19.73 -21.50
CA LYS A 921 -5.89 21.05 -21.34
C LYS A 921 -5.27 21.22 -19.97
N ALA A 922 -6.03 20.95 -18.91
CA ALA A 922 -5.55 21.09 -17.53
C ALA A 922 -4.31 20.22 -17.24
N TYR A 923 -4.28 19.00 -17.77
CA TYR A 923 -3.12 18.12 -17.69
C TYR A 923 -1.92 18.70 -18.47
N LEU A 924 -2.13 19.15 -19.71
CA LEU A 924 -1.05 19.67 -20.56
C LEU A 924 -0.46 20.99 -20.03
N ASP A 925 -1.28 21.90 -19.52
CA ASP A 925 -0.84 23.15 -18.89
C ASP A 925 0.03 22.88 -17.65
N LYS A 926 -0.28 21.83 -16.89
CA LYS A 926 0.52 21.38 -15.74
C LYS A 926 1.84 20.75 -16.19
N THR A 927 1.79 19.87 -17.19
CA THR A 927 2.93 19.07 -17.66
C THR A 927 3.93 19.89 -18.49
N TYR A 928 3.45 20.88 -19.25
CA TYR A 928 4.24 21.77 -20.09
C TYR A 928 4.18 23.23 -19.63
N SER A 929 4.24 23.46 -18.31
CA SER A 929 4.10 24.78 -17.65
C SER A 929 5.05 25.89 -18.13
N ASN A 930 6.12 25.55 -18.84
CA ASN A 930 7.09 26.49 -19.40
C ASN A 930 6.87 26.81 -20.91
N MET A 931 5.77 26.35 -21.52
CA MET A 931 5.43 26.57 -22.93
C MET A 931 4.31 27.63 -23.06
N PRO A 932 4.27 28.45 -24.13
CA PRO A 932 3.20 29.42 -24.31
C PRO A 932 1.83 28.75 -24.41
N ALA A 933 0.84 29.23 -23.64
CA ALA A 933 -0.51 28.68 -23.62
C ALA A 933 -1.17 28.64 -25.01
N SER A 934 -0.86 29.60 -25.88
CA SER A 934 -1.34 29.64 -27.27
C SER A 934 -0.86 28.46 -28.12
N GLU A 935 0.30 27.89 -27.81
CA GLU A 935 0.86 26.73 -28.52
C GLU A 935 0.20 25.43 -28.07
N ILE A 936 -0.06 25.30 -26.75
CA ILE A 936 -0.84 24.18 -26.18
C ILE A 936 -2.26 24.20 -26.74
N ASP A 937 -2.92 25.36 -26.75
CA ASP A 937 -4.29 25.52 -27.26
C ASP A 937 -4.40 25.17 -28.75
N SER A 938 -3.41 25.55 -29.55
CA SER A 938 -3.37 25.23 -30.99
C SER A 938 -3.23 23.72 -31.23
N ILE A 939 -2.33 23.04 -30.51
CA ILE A 939 -2.11 21.60 -30.63
C ILE A 939 -3.29 20.81 -30.06
N LEU A 940 -3.89 21.31 -28.97
CA LEU A 940 -5.08 20.73 -28.37
C LEU A 940 -6.28 20.76 -29.32
N SER A 941 -6.56 21.91 -29.95
CA SER A 941 -7.60 21.99 -30.98
C SER A 941 -7.27 21.04 -32.13
N TYR A 942 -6.05 21.12 -32.68
CA TYR A 942 -5.62 20.27 -33.78
C TYR A 942 -5.79 18.77 -33.46
N ALA A 943 -5.34 18.30 -32.29
CA ALA A 943 -5.44 16.90 -31.93
C ALA A 943 -6.89 16.44 -31.73
N TYR A 944 -7.78 17.28 -31.17
CA TYR A 944 -9.18 16.92 -30.96
C TYR A 944 -10.03 17.02 -32.22
N ASP A 945 -9.62 17.88 -33.15
CA ASP A 945 -10.24 18.01 -34.46
C ASP A 945 -9.83 16.88 -35.42
N HIS A 946 -8.66 16.26 -35.20
CA HIS A 946 -8.06 15.31 -36.14
C HIS A 946 -7.93 13.86 -35.61
N ASN A 947 -8.21 13.59 -34.32
CA ASN A 947 -8.20 12.24 -33.74
C ASN A 947 -9.60 11.80 -33.27
N PRO A 948 -9.95 10.50 -33.37
CA PRO A 948 -11.26 10.01 -32.94
C PRO A 948 -11.36 9.92 -31.42
N PHE A 949 -12.14 10.83 -30.82
CA PHE A 949 -12.34 10.93 -29.38
C PHE A 949 -12.86 9.62 -28.78
N GLY A 950 -12.15 9.05 -27.80
CA GLY A 950 -12.58 7.84 -27.07
C GLY A 950 -12.37 6.50 -27.78
N SER A 951 -11.80 6.50 -28.98
CA SER A 951 -11.49 5.29 -29.78
C SER A 951 -10.68 4.23 -29.04
N ASP A 952 -9.76 4.62 -28.17
CA ASP A 952 -8.82 3.73 -27.47
C ASP A 952 -9.20 3.48 -26.01
N ARG A 953 -10.32 4.04 -25.50
CA ARG A 953 -10.65 4.02 -24.06
C ARG A 953 -10.67 2.60 -23.47
N ARG A 954 -11.17 1.62 -24.23
CA ARG A 954 -11.22 0.21 -23.80
C ARG A 954 -9.83 -0.44 -23.70
N LYS A 955 -8.84 0.01 -24.48
CA LYS A 955 -7.46 -0.52 -24.42
C LYS A 955 -6.84 -0.31 -23.04
N TYR A 956 -7.14 0.82 -22.43
CA TYR A 956 -6.63 1.18 -21.11
C TYR A 956 -7.35 0.47 -19.95
N GLY A 957 -8.49 -0.19 -20.22
CA GLY A 957 -9.23 -1.06 -19.28
C GLY A 957 -8.60 -2.44 -19.05
N ARG A 958 -7.68 -2.87 -19.92
CA ARG A 958 -6.93 -4.13 -19.81
C ARG A 958 -5.48 -3.94 -19.36
N TRP A 959 -5.06 -2.69 -19.08
CA TRP A 959 -3.72 -2.34 -18.58
C TRP A 959 -3.63 -2.41 -17.07
#